data_AF-A0A3M0EL26-F1
#
_entry.id   AF-A0A3M0EL26-F1
#
_cell.length_a   1.000
_cell.length_b   1.000
_cell.length_c   1.000
_cell.angle_alpha   90.00
_cell.angle_beta   90.00
_cell.angle_gamma   90.00
#
_symmetry.space_group_name_H-M   'P 1'
#
loop_
_entity.id
_entity.type
_entity.pdbx_description
1 polymer ?
#
loop_
_entity_poly.entity_id
_entity_poly.type
_entity_poly.pdbx_seq_one_letter_code
_entity_poly.pdbx_strand_id
1 'polypeptide(L)'
;MSGALILWTHALTALLFGTLGLAQLRGGQGANWGLGRWAHRAFVAALFATSLWALAVAGIDARDVATRIAESVRNIAWLLFMMALVRHDRVGSVSLGAVYGVVMIIAGASAVLAVVQLAPVEVDALVALESARLVFRMMAAVSALVLLHHLYQAAPASRGGVRLVVLALAAMWSVDLLLFAARYVQGDWSIGLVIVRGAVMASVAVLLAIAVHRSGDWTLAVSRPIAVRALSAIALVLYAGATALATSIAASYAGGSLRIVQTAIVFGATAALLALIWTPWLRAWTKVKVAKHLFRHRYDYRAEWQRFTDTLGKPGADAESLETRVVKSIADLTDSPGGLLLVPDNAALVMGTGWNWTAGSDGPPHEELARYLSEDARIVELDGVRAGTCSADEAASVPDWIRACPEAWAIVPLVHGGSLVGAIVLARPPVDRALDWEDFDLLRVAGRQAASYLAEDRAHAALADAARFDEFNRRFAFILHDIKNLVSQLTLVARNAERHADNPAFRVDMVATLKDSSDRMNALLARLSQHGPVRNEPLQPIDVGAIVDRVAAGRRAQHPIAARTVAACALGHVARLEQVLGHLVQNAIEASGAADAVLLSVETIGDHIAIDVVDRGCGMTPGFVRDHLFRPFVSSKPAGFGIGAFEARQLVHAMGGTLEVTSREGEGTRFRILLRVADRLEAAA
;
A
#
# COMPACT_ATOMS: atom_id res chain seq x y z
N MET A 1 11.51 37.33 56.78
CA MET A 1 12.14 36.07 56.30
C MET A 1 11.91 35.84 54.80
N SER A 2 10.71 36.07 54.28
CA SER A 2 10.38 35.74 52.87
C SER A 2 11.15 36.55 51.82
N GLY A 3 11.41 37.84 52.04
CA GLY A 3 12.21 38.67 51.11
C GLY A 3 13.66 38.19 50.98
N ALA A 4 14.28 37.77 52.09
CA ALA A 4 15.63 37.19 52.07
C ALA A 4 15.68 35.88 51.27
N LEU A 5 14.65 35.03 51.39
CA LEU A 5 14.58 33.78 50.61
C LEU A 5 14.41 34.03 49.11
N ILE A 6 13.63 35.04 48.70
CA ILE A 6 13.52 35.45 47.29
C ILE A 6 14.88 35.91 46.78
N LEU A 7 15.57 36.78 47.54
CA LEU A 7 16.91 37.27 47.20
C LEU A 7 17.89 36.12 47.01
N TRP A 8 18.02 35.22 48.00
CA TRP A 8 19.01 34.12 47.95
C TRP A 8 18.74 33.13 46.82
N THR A 9 17.48 32.74 46.61
CA THR A 9 17.12 31.78 45.54
C THR A 9 17.38 32.33 44.14
N HIS A 10 17.08 33.61 43.91
CA HIS A 10 17.32 34.26 42.61
C HIS A 10 18.78 34.66 42.41
N ALA A 11 19.50 35.05 43.47
CA ALA A 11 20.94 35.28 43.40
C ALA A 11 21.71 33.98 43.06
N LEU A 12 21.34 32.86 43.68
CA LEU A 12 21.89 31.55 43.33
C LEU A 12 21.60 31.19 41.87
N THR A 13 20.37 31.42 41.40
CA THR A 13 19.99 31.22 40.01
C THR A 13 20.83 32.06 39.07
N ALA A 14 20.99 33.36 39.36
CA ALA A 14 21.80 34.28 38.56
C ALA A 14 23.25 33.80 38.43
N LEU A 15 23.83 33.34 39.55
CA LEU A 15 25.18 32.79 39.60
C LEU A 15 25.30 31.51 38.77
N LEU A 16 24.40 30.53 38.94
CA LEU A 16 24.45 29.26 38.21
C LEU A 16 24.29 29.43 36.69
N PHE A 17 23.35 30.26 36.23
CA PHE A 17 23.19 30.52 34.80
C PHE A 17 24.35 31.34 34.23
N GLY A 18 24.88 32.30 34.99
CA GLY A 18 26.02 33.12 34.59
C GLY A 18 27.30 32.31 34.46
N THR A 19 27.60 31.43 35.42
CA THR A 19 28.77 30.54 35.36
C THR A 19 28.64 29.53 34.21
N LEU A 20 27.46 28.94 34.00
CA LEU A 20 27.20 28.05 32.88
C LEU A 20 27.38 28.78 31.53
N GLY A 21 26.87 30.01 31.41
CA GLY A 21 27.04 30.85 30.22
C GLY A 21 28.50 31.18 29.93
N LEU A 22 29.28 31.55 30.96
CA LEU A 22 30.71 31.81 30.83
C LEU A 22 31.51 30.55 30.44
N ALA A 23 31.17 29.39 31.02
CA ALA A 23 31.78 28.11 30.66
C ALA A 23 31.53 27.77 29.18
N GLN A 24 30.31 28.00 28.68
CA GLN A 24 29.95 27.80 27.27
C GLN A 24 30.63 28.78 26.30
N LEU A 25 30.91 30.02 26.73
CA LEU A 25 31.70 30.97 25.95
C LEU A 25 33.17 30.57 25.85
N ARG A 26 33.78 30.11 26.96
CA ARG A 26 35.21 29.77 27.02
C ARG A 26 35.56 28.46 26.31
N GLY A 27 34.64 27.50 26.23
CA GLY A 27 34.87 26.21 25.55
C GLY A 27 34.87 26.26 24.01
N GLY A 28 34.67 27.43 23.40
CA GLY A 28 34.27 27.54 21.99
C GLY A 28 35.38 27.87 20.99
N GLN A 29 36.20 26.88 20.60
CA GLN A 29 36.75 26.75 19.22
C GLN A 29 37.04 25.29 18.81
N GLY A 30 37.19 24.34 19.75
CA GLY A 30 37.58 22.94 19.43
C GLY A 30 36.62 21.83 19.91
N ALA A 31 35.59 22.14 20.70
CA ALA A 31 34.69 21.12 21.25
C ALA A 31 33.50 20.86 20.30
N ASN A 32 33.44 19.65 19.76
CA ASN A 32 32.48 19.20 18.75
C ASN A 32 31.11 18.89 19.41
N TRP A 33 30.40 19.92 19.90
CA TRP A 33 29.15 19.81 20.68
C TRP A 33 27.91 19.34 19.88
N GLY A 34 28.06 18.99 18.59
CA GLY A 34 26.93 18.59 17.73
C GLY A 34 25.88 19.69 17.50
N LEU A 35 26.08 20.90 18.02
CA LEU A 35 25.23 22.09 17.83
C LEU A 35 25.77 22.94 16.69
N GLY A 36 24.89 23.42 15.81
CA GLY A 36 25.26 24.44 14.82
C GLY A 36 25.68 25.75 15.50
N ARG A 37 26.59 26.52 14.87
CA ARG A 37 27.10 27.81 15.42
C ARG A 37 25.99 28.76 15.88
N TRP A 38 24.85 28.76 15.19
CA TRP A 38 23.71 29.61 15.51
C TRP A 38 22.97 29.16 16.76
N ALA A 39 22.74 27.85 16.90
CA ALA A 39 22.11 27.26 18.08
C ALA A 39 22.95 27.46 19.36
N HIS A 40 24.28 27.33 19.25
CA HIS A 40 25.18 27.62 20.37
C HIS A 40 25.08 29.08 20.85
N ARG A 41 25.10 30.03 19.90
CA ARG A 41 24.97 31.46 20.24
C ARG A 41 23.62 31.78 20.88
N ALA A 42 22.54 31.21 20.36
CA ALA A 42 21.20 31.38 20.93
C ALA A 42 21.11 30.79 22.35
N PHE A 43 21.73 29.62 22.58
CA PHE A 43 21.81 28.99 23.90
C PHE A 43 22.53 29.89 24.91
N VAL A 44 23.73 30.36 24.56
CA VAL A 44 24.52 31.25 25.41
C VAL A 44 23.77 32.55 25.72
N ALA A 45 23.12 33.16 24.72
CA ALA A 45 22.30 34.34 24.91
C ALA A 45 21.15 34.09 25.90
N ALA A 46 20.49 32.93 25.82
CA ALA A 46 19.42 32.55 26.73
C ALA A 46 19.90 32.36 28.18
N LEU A 47 21.09 31.78 28.37
CA LEU A 47 21.72 31.65 29.70
C LEU A 47 21.99 33.02 30.34
N PHE A 48 22.59 33.95 29.59
CA PHE A 48 22.85 35.31 30.09
C PHE A 48 21.57 36.11 30.32
N ALA A 49 20.58 36.01 29.44
CA ALA A 49 19.28 36.65 29.65
C ALA A 49 18.58 36.12 30.91
N THR A 50 18.68 34.82 31.19
CA THR A 50 18.15 34.20 32.41
C THR A 50 18.90 34.66 33.66
N SER A 51 20.23 34.76 33.59
CA SER A 51 21.07 35.28 34.67
C SER A 51 20.74 36.74 35.00
N LEU A 52 20.62 37.60 33.98
CA LEU A 52 20.27 39.01 34.14
C LEU A 52 18.87 39.20 34.73
N TRP A 53 17.90 38.42 34.26
CA TRP A 53 16.55 38.43 34.83
C TRP A 53 16.55 38.03 36.32
N ALA A 54 17.25 36.95 36.67
CA ALA A 54 17.33 36.50 38.06
C ALA A 54 18.03 37.54 38.96
N LEU A 55 19.06 38.21 38.44
CA LEU A 55 19.72 39.31 39.14
C LEU A 55 18.79 40.52 39.32
N ALA A 56 17.98 40.86 38.32
CA ALA A 56 16.99 41.94 38.41
C ALA A 56 15.92 41.65 39.47
N VAL A 57 15.40 40.41 39.54
CA VAL A 57 14.47 40.00 40.60
C VAL A 57 15.11 40.11 41.99
N ALA A 58 16.39 39.74 42.11
CA ALA A 58 17.13 39.81 43.37
C ALA A 58 17.42 41.26 43.81
N GLY A 59 17.79 42.15 42.87
CA GLY A 59 18.30 43.48 43.19
C GLY A 59 17.28 44.63 43.15
N ILE A 60 16.30 44.58 42.23
CA ILE A 60 15.43 45.72 41.89
C ILE A 60 13.94 45.41 42.16
N ASP A 61 13.63 44.18 42.61
CA ASP A 61 12.28 43.62 42.80
C ASP A 61 11.61 43.06 41.52
N ALA A 62 10.75 42.05 41.71
CA ALA A 62 10.01 41.38 40.64
C ALA A 62 8.96 42.28 39.96
N ARG A 63 8.54 43.37 40.63
CA ARG A 63 7.53 44.30 40.13
C ARG A 63 8.12 45.38 39.24
N ASP A 64 9.42 45.61 39.27
CA ASP A 64 10.06 46.66 38.47
C ASP A 64 9.92 46.41 36.96
N VAL A 65 9.81 47.49 36.16
CA VAL A 65 9.66 47.38 34.71
C VAL A 65 10.91 46.78 34.05
N ALA A 66 12.10 47.08 34.56
CA ALA A 66 13.33 46.45 34.08
C ALA A 66 13.29 44.92 34.25
N THR A 67 12.79 44.44 35.39
CA THR A 67 12.62 43.00 35.65
C THR A 67 11.58 42.37 34.72
N ARG A 68 10.49 43.08 34.42
CA ARG A 68 9.45 42.63 33.46
C ARG A 68 9.99 42.53 32.03
N ILE A 69 10.79 43.51 31.61
CA ILE A 69 11.44 43.50 30.29
C ILE A 69 12.46 42.37 30.22
N ALA A 70 13.30 42.20 31.25
CA ALA A 70 14.29 41.13 31.32
C ALA A 70 13.65 39.74 31.23
N GLU A 71 12.48 39.54 31.83
CA GLU A 71 11.73 38.29 31.68
C GLU A 71 11.30 38.01 30.24
N SER A 72 10.86 39.04 29.52
CA SER A 72 10.44 38.90 28.12
C SER A 72 11.63 38.61 27.20
N VAL A 73 12.76 39.28 27.43
CA VAL A 73 14.02 39.02 26.74
C VAL A 73 14.48 37.58 26.98
N ARG A 74 14.41 37.10 28.23
CA ARG A 74 14.69 35.71 28.59
C ARG A 74 13.82 34.72 27.80
N ASN A 75 12.51 34.96 27.74
CA ASN A 75 11.59 34.07 27.03
C ASN A 75 11.88 34.03 25.52
N ILE A 76 12.12 35.20 24.90
CA ILE A 76 12.49 35.29 23.48
C ILE A 76 13.81 34.57 23.20
N ALA A 77 14.82 34.74 24.06
CA ALA A 77 16.11 34.07 23.90
C ALA A 77 15.97 32.53 23.94
N TRP A 78 15.15 31.99 24.84
CA TRP A 78 14.85 30.56 24.87
C TRP A 78 14.06 30.07 23.66
N LEU A 79 13.10 30.85 23.16
CA LEU A 79 12.37 30.53 21.92
C LEU A 79 13.28 30.52 20.69
N LEU A 80 14.22 31.47 20.60
CA LEU A 80 15.24 31.49 19.55
C LEU A 80 16.16 30.27 19.62
N PHE A 81 16.55 29.87 20.83
CA PHE A 81 17.31 28.63 21.03
C PHE A 81 16.53 27.39 20.61
N MET A 82 15.26 27.27 21.02
CA MET A 82 14.38 26.16 20.60
C MET A 82 14.20 26.13 19.08
N MET A 83 14.03 27.29 18.44
CA MET A 83 13.97 27.39 16.98
C MET A 83 15.28 26.93 16.33
N ALA A 84 16.43 27.27 16.91
CA ALA A 84 17.74 26.89 16.41
C ALA A 84 18.07 25.38 16.58
N LEU A 85 17.40 24.68 17.51
CA LEU A 85 17.53 23.22 17.68
C LEU A 85 16.87 22.43 16.54
N VAL A 86 15.88 23.03 15.87
CA VAL A 86 15.17 22.38 14.76
C VAL A 86 16.05 22.44 13.50
N ARG A 87 16.36 21.28 12.92
CA ARG A 87 17.20 21.18 11.73
C ARG A 87 16.51 21.85 10.54
N HIS A 88 17.16 22.87 9.97
CA HIS A 88 16.74 23.52 8.72
C HIS A 88 17.13 22.67 7.51
N ASP A 89 16.37 21.61 7.20
CA ASP A 89 16.28 21.21 5.80
C ASP A 89 15.50 22.32 5.08
N ARG A 90 16.10 22.90 4.03
CA ARG A 90 15.67 24.10 3.29
C ARG A 90 14.26 24.03 2.67
N VAL A 91 13.53 22.97 2.95
CA VAL A 91 12.39 22.49 2.17
C VAL A 91 11.09 22.43 2.99
N GLY A 92 11.14 22.67 4.31
CA GLY A 92 9.94 22.74 5.19
C GLY A 92 9.98 23.83 6.28
N SER A 93 10.92 24.77 6.19
CA SER A 93 11.32 25.66 7.30
C SER A 93 10.41 26.86 7.59
N VAL A 94 9.58 27.28 6.63
CA VAL A 94 8.81 28.53 6.76
C VAL A 94 7.67 28.37 7.78
N SER A 95 7.09 27.17 7.90
CA SER A 95 5.91 26.94 8.75
C SER A 95 6.24 26.91 10.24
N LEU A 96 7.28 26.17 10.64
CA LEU A 96 7.69 26.12 12.03
C LEU A 96 8.28 27.46 12.51
N GLY A 97 9.05 28.13 11.64
CA GLY A 97 9.59 29.46 11.92
C GLY A 97 8.50 30.50 12.16
N ALA A 98 7.40 30.48 11.38
CA ALA A 98 6.26 31.36 11.58
C ALA A 98 5.58 31.12 12.95
N VAL A 99 5.45 29.86 13.37
CA VAL A 99 4.88 29.50 14.67
C VAL A 99 5.74 30.04 15.82
N TYR A 100 7.06 29.81 15.80
CA TYR A 100 7.97 30.42 16.77
C TYR A 100 7.88 31.95 16.74
N GLY A 101 7.76 32.55 15.55
CA GLY A 101 7.54 33.98 15.34
C GLY A 101 6.31 34.51 16.08
N VAL A 102 5.16 33.85 15.93
CA VAL A 102 3.93 34.22 16.63
C VAL A 102 4.10 34.17 18.15
N VAL A 103 4.72 33.11 18.69
CA VAL A 103 4.94 32.99 20.14
C VAL A 103 5.91 34.07 20.65
N MET A 104 6.93 34.43 19.87
CA MET A 104 7.84 35.53 20.20
C MET A 104 7.12 36.89 20.18
N ILE A 105 6.19 37.11 19.24
CA ILE A 105 5.35 38.32 19.21
C ILE A 105 4.46 38.41 20.45
N ILE A 106 3.83 37.30 20.86
CA ILE A 106 3.02 37.22 22.11
C ILE A 106 3.89 37.57 23.32
N ALA A 107 5.09 36.98 23.42
CA ALA A 107 6.03 37.28 24.50
C ALA A 107 6.46 38.77 24.48
N GLY A 108 6.77 39.31 23.30
CA GLY A 108 7.14 40.72 23.09
C GLY A 108 6.02 41.69 23.43
N ALA A 109 4.77 41.36 23.11
CA ALA A 109 3.59 42.17 23.45
C ALA A 109 3.49 42.38 24.97
N SER A 110 3.85 41.37 25.77
CA SER A 110 3.88 41.51 27.24
C SER A 110 4.94 42.50 27.74
N ALA A 111 6.06 42.66 27.03
CA ALA A 111 7.09 43.65 27.32
C ALA A 111 6.62 45.06 26.95
N VAL A 112 5.99 45.21 25.78
CA VAL A 112 5.42 46.48 25.32
C VAL A 112 4.36 46.96 26.32
N LEU A 113 3.46 46.07 26.76
CA LEU A 113 2.48 46.40 27.79
C LEU A 113 3.12 46.80 29.12
N ALA A 114 4.25 46.21 29.50
CA ALA A 114 4.98 46.63 30.70
C ALA A 114 5.53 48.05 30.61
N VAL A 115 5.92 48.50 29.41
CA VAL A 115 6.38 49.87 29.15
C VAL A 115 5.20 50.84 29.10
N VAL A 116 4.10 50.46 28.44
CA VAL A 116 2.88 51.29 28.37
C VAL A 116 2.32 51.59 29.76
N GLN A 117 2.48 50.67 30.71
CA GLN A 117 2.10 50.87 32.12
C GLN A 117 2.89 51.98 32.85
N LEU A 118 3.98 52.49 32.28
CA LEU A 118 4.69 53.67 32.83
C LEU A 118 4.02 54.99 32.46
N ALA A 119 3.16 55.00 31.43
CA ALA A 119 2.45 56.20 31.03
C ALA A 119 1.39 56.59 32.11
N PRO A 120 1.08 57.88 32.26
CA PRO A 120 -0.02 58.31 33.12
C PRO A 120 -1.34 57.89 32.47
N VAL A 121 -1.91 56.76 32.92
CA VAL A 121 -3.20 56.22 32.48
C VAL A 121 -4.16 56.15 33.65
N GLU A 122 -5.46 56.21 33.39
CA GLU A 122 -6.52 56.02 34.39
C GLU A 122 -6.39 54.68 35.11
N VAL A 123 -6.88 54.61 36.36
CA VAL A 123 -6.75 53.43 37.24
C VAL A 123 -7.39 52.19 36.61
N ASP A 124 -8.57 52.34 35.99
CA ASP A 124 -9.27 51.24 35.34
C ASP A 124 -8.49 50.69 34.13
N ALA A 125 -7.84 51.59 33.39
CA ALA A 125 -6.98 51.21 32.28
C ALA A 125 -5.69 50.52 32.76
N LEU A 126 -5.12 50.92 33.90
CA LEU A 126 -3.97 50.24 34.51
C LEU A 126 -4.31 48.78 34.89
N VAL A 127 -5.49 48.56 35.49
CA VAL A 127 -5.98 47.22 35.82
C VAL A 127 -6.17 46.38 34.56
N ALA A 128 -6.82 46.93 33.53
CA ALA A 128 -7.02 46.23 32.26
C ALA A 128 -5.68 45.88 31.57
N LEU A 129 -4.70 46.79 31.58
CA LEU A 129 -3.36 46.56 31.05
C LEU A 129 -2.62 45.45 31.83
N GLU A 130 -2.76 45.40 33.16
CA GLU A 130 -2.15 44.34 33.97
C GLU A 130 -2.77 42.97 33.67
N SER A 131 -4.10 42.90 33.60
CA SER A 131 -4.82 41.68 33.22
C SER A 131 -4.44 41.22 31.81
N ALA A 132 -4.40 42.13 30.84
CA ALA A 132 -3.96 41.82 29.47
C ALA A 132 -2.53 41.25 29.46
N ARG A 133 -1.60 41.89 30.17
CA ARG A 133 -0.22 41.45 30.26
C ARG A 133 -0.09 40.06 30.88
N LEU A 134 -0.88 39.74 31.92
CA LEU A 134 -0.92 38.41 32.52
C LEU A 134 -1.42 37.36 31.53
N VAL A 135 -2.46 37.66 30.76
CA VAL A 135 -2.97 36.77 29.71
C VAL A 135 -1.91 36.51 28.64
N PHE A 136 -1.22 37.54 28.14
CA PHE A 136 -0.12 37.36 27.17
C PHE A 136 1.02 36.48 27.73
N ARG A 137 1.38 36.64 29.01
CA ARG A 137 2.41 35.80 29.65
C ARG A 137 1.96 34.33 29.78
N MET A 138 0.71 34.09 30.15
CA MET A 138 0.13 32.74 30.18
C MET A 138 0.09 32.12 28.78
N MET A 139 -0.34 32.87 27.76
CA MET A 139 -0.37 32.40 26.37
C MET A 139 1.02 32.05 25.86
N ALA A 140 2.03 32.89 26.12
CA ALA A 140 3.42 32.58 25.80
C ALA A 140 3.87 31.28 26.50
N ALA A 141 3.50 31.10 27.77
CA ALA A 141 3.89 29.92 28.54
C ALA A 141 3.26 28.62 28.07
N VAL A 142 1.95 28.62 27.84
CA VAL A 142 1.27 27.44 27.28
C VAL A 142 1.79 27.15 25.87
N SER A 143 1.99 28.17 25.02
CA SER A 143 2.50 27.97 23.66
C SER A 143 3.92 27.41 23.65
N ALA A 144 4.79 27.90 24.53
CA ALA A 144 6.14 27.36 24.66
C ALA A 144 6.14 25.91 25.17
N LEU A 145 5.29 25.56 26.14
CA LEU A 145 5.12 24.19 26.60
C LEU A 145 4.61 23.25 25.50
N VAL A 146 3.67 23.72 24.66
CA VAL A 146 3.20 22.99 23.48
C VAL A 146 4.36 22.74 22.51
N LEU A 147 5.10 23.78 22.12
CA LEU A 147 6.27 23.65 21.24
C LEU A 147 7.31 22.68 21.81
N LEU A 148 7.52 22.73 23.11
CA LEU A 148 8.47 21.91 23.82
C LEU A 148 8.03 20.43 23.91
N HIS A 149 6.74 20.17 24.10
CA HIS A 149 6.17 18.83 24.06
C HIS A 149 6.38 18.20 22.68
N HIS A 150 6.21 18.97 21.61
CA HIS A 150 6.50 18.53 20.25
C HIS A 150 8.00 18.25 20.03
N LEU A 151 8.87 19.08 20.61
CA LEU A 151 10.32 18.86 20.58
C LEU A 151 10.71 17.59 21.34
N TYR A 152 10.04 17.29 22.46
CA TYR A 152 10.21 16.05 23.22
C TYR A 152 9.83 14.81 22.39
N GLN A 153 8.67 14.84 21.72
CA GLN A 153 8.22 13.74 20.86
C GLN A 153 9.15 13.51 19.67
N ALA A 154 9.77 14.57 19.14
CA ALA A 154 10.74 14.48 18.06
C ALA A 154 12.12 13.95 18.50
N ALA A 155 12.41 13.87 19.81
CA ALA A 155 13.71 13.46 20.34
C ALA A 155 13.86 11.93 20.46
N PRO A 156 14.77 11.29 19.70
CA PRO A 156 15.03 9.85 19.78
C PRO A 156 15.43 9.41 21.20
N ALA A 157 15.05 8.20 21.60
CA ALA A 157 15.36 7.66 22.93
C ALA A 157 16.87 7.57 23.24
N SER A 158 17.69 7.46 22.20
CA SER A 158 19.15 7.38 22.29
C SER A 158 19.86 8.73 22.56
N ARG A 159 19.17 9.88 22.45
CA ARG A 159 19.77 11.23 22.59
C ARG A 159 19.44 11.86 23.94
N GLY A 160 20.08 11.35 24.99
CA GLY A 160 19.80 11.72 26.39
C GLY A 160 20.04 13.20 26.75
N GLY A 161 20.97 13.90 26.10
CA GLY A 161 21.26 15.32 26.38
C GLY A 161 20.11 16.26 26.04
N VAL A 162 19.55 16.13 24.83
CA VAL A 162 18.44 17.00 24.36
C VAL A 162 17.18 16.80 25.19
N ARG A 163 16.88 15.56 25.62
CA ARG A 163 15.72 15.31 26.49
C ARG A 163 15.84 16.02 27.85
N LEU A 164 17.05 16.09 28.42
CA LEU A 164 17.29 16.83 29.65
C LEU A 164 17.11 18.34 29.46
N VAL A 165 17.57 18.89 28.33
CA VAL A 165 17.31 20.30 27.98
C VAL A 165 15.81 20.56 27.87
N VAL A 166 15.10 19.69 27.16
CA VAL A 166 13.65 19.78 26.97
C VAL A 166 12.93 19.70 28.32
N LEU A 167 13.32 18.79 29.20
CA LEU A 167 12.76 18.67 30.55
C LEU A 167 13.06 19.92 31.42
N ALA A 168 14.27 20.46 31.32
CA ALA A 168 14.67 21.66 32.06
C ALA A 168 13.85 22.89 31.63
N LEU A 169 13.65 23.07 30.32
CA LEU A 169 12.78 24.12 29.79
C LEU A 169 11.30 23.89 30.18
N ALA A 170 10.87 22.64 30.28
CA ALA A 170 9.49 22.32 30.66
C ALA A 170 9.24 22.72 32.10
N ALA A 171 10.19 22.44 33.00
CA ALA A 171 10.13 22.88 34.38
C ALA A 171 10.08 24.41 34.50
N MET A 172 10.90 25.14 33.74
CA MET A 172 10.90 26.61 33.71
C MET A 172 9.53 27.18 33.30
N TRP A 173 9.01 26.79 32.14
CA TRP A 173 7.74 27.34 31.67
C TRP A 173 6.53 26.85 32.48
N SER A 174 6.62 25.68 33.12
CA SER A 174 5.57 25.17 34.02
C SER A 174 5.49 25.98 35.31
N VAL A 175 6.63 26.32 35.94
CA VAL A 175 6.62 27.15 37.16
C VAL A 175 6.16 28.58 36.86
N ASP A 176 6.52 29.12 35.69
CA ASP A 176 6.03 30.41 35.22
C ASP A 176 4.51 30.39 34.99
N LEU A 177 4.00 29.37 34.30
CA LEU A 177 2.56 29.21 34.08
C LEU A 177 1.79 29.08 35.39
N LEU A 178 2.29 28.28 36.34
CA LEU A 178 1.69 28.12 37.66
C LEU A 178 1.63 29.45 38.41
N LEU A 179 2.73 30.23 38.37
CA LEU A 179 2.81 31.55 39.00
C LEU A 179 1.81 32.54 38.38
N PHE A 180 1.72 32.58 37.04
CA PHE A 180 0.81 33.50 36.35
C PHE A 180 -0.65 33.10 36.52
N ALA A 181 -0.97 31.81 36.45
CA ALA A 181 -2.30 31.29 36.71
C ALA A 181 -2.73 31.58 38.16
N ALA A 182 -1.83 31.37 39.14
CA ALA A 182 -2.11 31.72 40.53
C ALA A 182 -2.39 33.22 40.70
N ARG A 183 -1.58 34.09 40.07
CA ARG A 183 -1.80 35.55 40.09
C ARG A 183 -3.12 35.97 39.42
N TYR A 184 -3.50 35.28 38.34
CA TYR A 184 -4.75 35.54 37.63
C TYR A 184 -5.98 35.16 38.46
N VAL A 185 -5.92 34.03 39.17
CA VAL A 185 -7.04 33.52 40.00
C VAL A 185 -7.12 34.22 41.36
N GLN A 186 -5.99 34.42 42.04
CA GLN A 186 -5.96 34.93 43.43
C GLN A 186 -5.93 36.46 43.49
N GLY A 187 -5.63 37.15 42.39
CA GLY A 187 -5.52 38.61 42.38
C GLY A 187 -4.22 39.17 42.95
N ASP A 188 -3.41 38.36 43.62
CA ASP A 188 -2.14 38.77 44.24
C ASP A 188 -0.97 37.84 43.91
N TRP A 189 0.25 38.35 44.09
CA TRP A 189 1.48 37.57 43.91
C TRP A 189 1.72 36.65 45.11
N SER A 190 1.66 35.34 44.89
CA SER A 190 2.00 34.35 45.92
C SER A 190 3.51 34.36 46.19
N ILE A 191 3.89 34.88 47.36
CA ILE A 191 5.29 34.94 47.83
C ILE A 191 5.93 33.54 47.83
N GLY A 192 5.19 32.52 48.23
CA GLY A 192 5.65 31.12 48.23
C GLY A 192 6.01 30.64 46.82
N LEU A 193 5.15 30.92 45.82
CA LEU A 193 5.42 30.54 44.43
C LEU A 193 6.60 31.30 43.83
N VAL A 194 6.85 32.55 44.24
CA VAL A 194 8.04 33.30 43.81
C VAL A 194 9.32 32.65 44.36
N ILE A 195 9.34 32.22 45.62
CA ILE A 195 10.49 31.49 46.20
C ILE A 195 10.70 30.17 45.47
N VAL A 196 9.63 29.41 45.23
CA VAL A 196 9.68 28.15 44.46
C VAL A 196 10.19 28.38 43.05
N ARG A 197 9.81 29.48 42.37
CA ARG A 197 10.32 29.85 41.05
C ARG A 197 11.84 29.95 41.05
N GLY A 198 12.43 30.66 42.02
CA GLY A 198 13.88 30.75 42.16
C GLY A 198 14.55 29.39 42.38
N ALA A 199 13.99 28.55 43.26
CA ALA A 199 14.53 27.21 43.52
C ALA A 199 14.45 26.30 42.28
N VAL A 200 13.32 26.28 41.56
CA VAL A 200 13.14 25.53 40.32
C VAL A 200 14.14 25.98 39.26
N MET A 201 14.34 27.30 39.10
CA MET A 201 15.31 27.82 38.13
C MET A 201 16.75 27.42 38.47
N ALA A 202 17.13 27.38 39.75
CA ALA A 202 18.42 26.83 40.16
C ALA A 202 18.56 25.35 39.78
N SER A 203 17.52 24.53 39.97
CA SER A 203 17.51 23.13 39.50
C SER A 203 17.58 23.00 37.98
N VAL A 204 16.91 23.89 37.23
CA VAL A 204 16.99 23.97 35.76
C VAL A 204 18.43 24.23 35.32
N ALA A 205 19.16 25.15 35.98
CA ALA A 205 20.56 25.41 35.66
C ALA A 205 21.44 24.16 35.84
N VAL A 206 21.22 23.40 36.91
CA VAL A 206 21.93 22.13 37.17
C VAL A 206 21.60 21.08 36.10
N LEU A 207 20.31 20.93 35.74
CA LEU A 207 19.90 20.00 34.68
C LEU A 207 20.52 20.37 33.32
N LEU A 208 20.57 21.66 32.99
CA LEU A 208 21.22 22.14 31.76
C LEU A 208 22.73 21.89 31.79
N ALA A 209 23.39 22.10 32.93
CA ALA A 209 24.80 21.78 33.08
C ALA A 209 25.07 20.28 32.84
N ILE A 210 24.24 19.38 33.39
CA ILE A 210 24.33 17.93 33.15
C ILE A 210 24.07 17.61 31.67
N ALA A 211 23.06 18.25 31.07
CA ALA A 211 22.69 18.03 29.67
C ALA A 211 23.82 18.37 28.71
N VAL A 212 24.50 19.51 28.93
CA VAL A 212 25.68 19.95 28.16
C VAL A 212 26.77 18.87 28.19
N HIS A 213 27.05 18.25 29.33
CA HIS A 213 28.13 17.26 29.43
C HIS A 213 27.81 15.90 28.79
N ARG A 214 26.56 15.65 28.35
CA ARG A 214 26.20 14.42 27.64
C ARG A 214 26.48 14.56 26.15
N SER A 215 27.42 13.76 25.64
CA SER A 215 27.77 13.72 24.21
C SER A 215 26.56 13.28 23.36
N GLY A 216 26.27 14.05 22.30
CA GLY A 216 25.21 13.75 21.34
C GLY A 216 25.03 14.86 20.32
N ASP A 217 24.39 14.55 19.19
CA ASP A 217 23.93 15.56 18.21
C ASP A 217 22.62 16.17 18.72
N TRP A 218 22.61 17.49 18.94
CA TRP A 218 21.47 18.19 19.56
C TRP A 218 20.41 18.60 18.55
N THR A 219 20.67 18.42 17.26
CA THR A 219 19.75 18.82 16.21
C THR A 219 18.58 17.84 16.07
N LEU A 220 17.36 18.38 16.03
CA LEU A 220 16.13 17.59 15.95
C LEU A 220 15.45 17.79 14.59
N ALA A 221 15.11 16.69 13.92
CA ALA A 221 14.25 16.70 12.76
C ALA A 221 12.80 16.57 13.23
N VAL A 222 12.00 17.62 13.04
CA VAL A 222 10.58 17.61 13.40
C VAL A 222 9.77 17.13 12.19
N SER A 223 8.93 16.11 12.36
CA SER A 223 8.10 15.58 11.28
C SER A 223 6.90 16.50 10.98
N ARG A 224 6.41 16.48 9.72
CA ARG A 224 5.28 17.31 9.26
C ARG A 224 4.00 17.17 10.12
N PRO A 225 3.59 15.97 10.56
CA PRO A 225 2.41 15.82 11.41
C PRO A 225 2.55 16.51 12.77
N ILE A 226 3.77 16.56 13.32
CA ILE A 226 4.06 17.20 14.60
C ILE A 226 3.91 18.72 14.48
N ALA A 227 4.37 19.32 13.38
CA ALA A 227 4.23 20.75 13.13
C ALA A 227 2.76 21.20 12.97
N VAL A 228 1.92 20.41 12.29
CA VAL A 228 0.48 20.71 12.13
C VAL A 228 -0.26 20.61 13.47
N ARG A 229 0.08 19.62 14.30
CA ARG A 229 -0.47 19.50 15.66
C ARG A 229 -0.07 20.69 16.54
N ALA A 230 1.19 21.13 16.46
CA ALA A 230 1.68 22.31 17.17
C ALA A 230 0.92 23.58 16.77
N LEU A 231 0.73 23.79 15.47
CA LEU A 231 -0.03 24.93 14.93
C LEU A 231 -1.48 24.93 15.45
N SER A 232 -2.13 23.77 15.44
CA SER A 232 -3.51 23.62 15.91
C SER A 232 -3.64 23.88 17.41
N ALA A 233 -2.70 23.36 18.20
CA ALA A 233 -2.65 23.60 19.64
C ALA A 233 -2.37 25.07 19.98
N ILE A 234 -1.48 25.74 19.25
CA ILE A 234 -1.20 27.17 19.44
C ILE A 234 -2.39 28.03 19.02
N ALA A 235 -3.10 27.67 17.95
CA ALA A 235 -4.35 28.35 17.58
C ALA A 235 -5.39 28.24 18.71
N LEU A 236 -5.49 27.09 19.38
CA LEU A 236 -6.35 26.91 20.55
C LEU A 236 -5.92 27.78 21.74
N VAL A 237 -4.60 27.91 21.99
CA VAL A 237 -4.07 28.80 23.04
C VAL A 237 -4.36 30.26 22.73
N LEU A 238 -4.15 30.69 21.48
CA LEU A 238 -4.49 32.02 20.99
C LEU A 238 -5.97 32.33 21.21
N TYR A 239 -6.81 31.37 20.89
CA TYR A 239 -8.25 31.48 21.05
C TYR A 239 -8.70 31.61 22.50
N ALA A 240 -8.22 30.71 23.36
CA ALA A 240 -8.51 30.74 24.79
C ALA A 240 -7.99 32.05 25.43
N GLY A 241 -6.80 32.48 25.02
CA GLY A 241 -6.21 33.75 25.44
C GLY A 241 -7.00 34.97 25.00
N ALA A 242 -7.43 35.03 23.73
CA ALA A 242 -8.30 36.10 23.24
C ALA A 242 -9.62 36.16 23.99
N THR A 243 -10.19 35.00 24.32
CA THR A 243 -11.42 34.90 25.13
C THR A 243 -11.18 35.41 26.56
N ALA A 244 -10.08 35.00 27.21
CA ALA A 244 -9.72 35.47 28.54
C ALA A 244 -9.44 36.99 28.55
N LEU A 245 -8.81 37.51 27.51
CA LEU A 245 -8.58 38.95 27.31
C LEU A 245 -9.90 39.70 27.16
N ALA A 246 -10.79 39.26 26.27
CA ALA A 246 -12.11 39.86 26.09
C ALA A 246 -12.93 39.85 27.38
N THR A 247 -12.84 38.75 28.15
CA THR A 247 -13.54 38.61 29.44
C THR A 247 -12.98 39.56 30.50
N SER A 248 -11.65 39.74 30.55
CA SER A 248 -11.01 40.65 31.50
C SER A 248 -11.24 42.12 31.18
N ILE A 249 -11.23 42.50 29.90
CA ILE A 249 -11.62 43.85 29.44
C ILE A 249 -13.11 44.09 29.75
N ALA A 250 -13.98 43.13 29.46
CA ALA A 250 -15.40 43.27 29.81
C ALA A 250 -15.61 43.42 31.33
N ALA A 251 -14.78 42.78 32.16
CA ALA A 251 -14.82 42.92 33.61
C ALA A 251 -14.38 44.32 34.11
N SER A 252 -13.43 44.97 33.44
CA SER A 252 -12.92 46.28 33.87
C SER A 252 -13.90 47.42 33.57
N TYR A 253 -14.69 47.32 32.51
CA TYR A 253 -15.67 48.34 32.14
C TYR A 253 -17.04 48.15 32.79
N ALA A 254 -17.29 46.99 33.43
CA ALA A 254 -18.63 46.62 33.81
C ALA A 254 -18.75 46.28 35.30
N GLY A 255 -19.52 47.08 36.03
CA GLY A 255 -20.03 46.71 37.35
C GLY A 255 -20.85 45.40 37.30
N GLY A 256 -21.26 44.89 38.47
CA GLY A 256 -21.80 43.54 38.68
C GLY A 256 -22.97 43.05 37.79
N SER A 257 -23.60 43.93 36.99
CA SER A 257 -24.75 43.63 36.12
C SER A 257 -24.40 42.99 34.76
N LEU A 258 -23.12 42.83 34.39
CA LEU A 258 -22.71 42.33 33.07
C LEU A 258 -22.11 40.90 33.05
N ARG A 259 -22.37 40.08 34.08
CA ARG A 259 -22.06 38.63 34.04
C ARG A 259 -22.64 37.95 32.79
N ILE A 260 -23.79 38.42 32.31
CA ILE A 260 -24.43 37.94 31.08
C ILE A 260 -23.52 38.11 29.86
N VAL A 261 -22.79 39.22 29.74
CA VAL A 261 -21.87 39.47 28.62
C VAL A 261 -20.65 38.57 28.71
N GLN A 262 -20.10 38.35 29.91
CA GLN A 262 -19.02 37.38 30.12
C GLN A 262 -19.45 35.96 29.75
N THR A 263 -20.64 35.53 30.20
CA THR A 263 -21.19 34.22 29.85
C THR A 263 -21.48 34.10 28.35
N ALA A 264 -22.00 35.15 27.70
CA ALA A 264 -22.25 35.16 26.26
C ALA A 264 -20.94 35.07 25.45
N ILE A 265 -19.88 35.76 25.86
CA ILE A 265 -18.56 35.69 25.23
C ILE A 265 -17.96 34.29 25.37
N VAL A 266 -17.95 33.72 26.58
CA VAL A 266 -17.42 32.37 26.82
C VAL A 266 -18.26 31.30 26.10
N PHE A 267 -19.59 31.43 26.08
CA PHE A 267 -20.48 30.51 25.40
C PHE A 267 -20.32 30.58 23.88
N GLY A 268 -20.34 31.78 23.30
CA GLY A 268 -20.09 31.99 21.87
C GLY A 268 -18.71 31.48 21.46
N ALA A 269 -17.71 31.67 22.33
CA ALA A 269 -16.39 31.14 22.09
C ALA A 269 -16.37 29.59 22.14
N THR A 270 -17.05 28.98 23.11
CA THR A 270 -17.09 27.52 23.19
C THR A 270 -17.82 26.91 21.98
N ALA A 271 -18.91 27.54 21.53
CA ALA A 271 -19.66 27.13 20.36
C ALA A 271 -18.85 27.24 19.06
N ALA A 272 -18.10 28.33 18.85
CA ALA A 272 -17.25 28.49 17.66
C ALA A 272 -16.10 27.47 17.60
N LEU A 273 -15.53 27.09 18.75
CA LEU A 273 -14.52 26.03 18.81
C LEU A 273 -15.11 24.66 18.47
N LEU A 274 -16.28 24.32 19.03
CA LEU A 274 -16.97 23.06 18.74
C LEU A 274 -17.38 22.98 17.27
N ALA A 275 -17.88 24.08 16.69
CA ALA A 275 -18.19 24.16 15.27
C ALA A 275 -16.94 23.89 14.41
N LEU A 276 -15.77 24.40 14.79
CA LEU A 276 -14.52 24.15 14.08
C LEU A 276 -14.11 22.67 14.12
N ILE A 277 -14.24 22.03 15.29
CA ILE A 277 -13.86 20.63 15.50
C ILE A 277 -14.83 19.68 14.80
N TRP A 278 -16.14 19.99 14.78
CA TRP A 278 -17.16 19.07 14.28
C TRP A 278 -17.44 19.23 12.79
N THR A 279 -17.17 20.38 12.18
CA THR A 279 -17.47 20.61 10.76
C THR A 279 -16.44 19.95 9.82
N PRO A 280 -16.82 18.94 9.00
CA PRO A 280 -15.88 18.21 8.14
C PRO A 280 -15.31 19.08 7.01
N TRP A 281 -16.14 19.93 6.40
CA TRP A 281 -15.71 20.84 5.33
C TRP A 281 -14.65 21.82 5.83
N LEU A 282 -14.81 22.36 7.05
CA LEU A 282 -13.90 23.35 7.61
C LEU A 282 -12.56 22.72 7.99
N ARG A 283 -12.58 21.46 8.46
CA ARG A 283 -11.38 20.63 8.67
C ARG A 283 -10.66 20.32 7.36
N ALA A 284 -11.40 19.97 6.31
CA ALA A 284 -10.83 19.75 4.99
C ALA A 284 -10.25 21.06 4.40
N TRP A 285 -10.98 22.16 4.51
CA TRP A 285 -10.58 23.48 4.03
C TRP A 285 -9.34 24.01 4.78
N THR A 286 -9.29 23.89 6.11
CA THR A 286 -8.11 24.25 6.90
C THR A 286 -6.92 23.36 6.57
N LYS A 287 -7.12 22.04 6.42
CA LYS A 287 -6.07 21.10 5.98
C LYS A 287 -5.51 21.50 4.61
N VAL A 288 -6.38 21.85 3.66
CA VAL A 288 -6.00 22.28 2.30
C VAL A 288 -5.32 23.64 2.31
N LYS A 289 -5.82 24.64 3.06
CA LYS A 289 -5.17 25.96 3.16
C LYS A 289 -3.81 25.88 3.84
N VAL A 290 -3.70 25.09 4.91
CA VAL A 290 -2.43 24.81 5.61
C VAL A 290 -1.47 24.08 4.67
N ALA A 291 -1.92 23.03 3.99
CA ALA A 291 -1.11 22.33 2.98
C ALA A 291 -0.61 23.29 1.89
N LYS A 292 -1.51 24.10 1.33
CA LYS A 292 -1.24 25.00 0.21
C LYS A 292 -0.33 26.18 0.54
N HIS A 293 -0.32 26.68 1.78
CA HIS A 293 0.48 27.85 2.17
C HIS A 293 1.69 27.51 3.05
N LEU A 294 1.75 26.31 3.64
CA LEU A 294 2.78 25.95 4.63
C LEU A 294 3.66 24.75 4.27
N PHE A 295 3.31 23.91 3.28
CA PHE A 295 4.11 22.72 2.94
C PHE A 295 4.41 22.62 1.43
N ARG A 296 5.68 22.45 1.07
CA ARG A 296 6.17 22.41 -0.32
C ARG A 296 6.07 21.04 -1.00
N HIS A 297 5.75 19.98 -0.27
CA HIS A 297 5.70 18.61 -0.79
C HIS A 297 4.43 17.90 -0.34
N ARG A 298 3.75 17.21 -1.26
CA ARG A 298 2.47 16.54 -1.00
C ARG A 298 2.67 15.18 -0.33
N TYR A 299 3.70 14.43 -0.73
CA TYR A 299 3.93 13.07 -0.23
C TYR A 299 4.99 12.96 0.87
N ASP A 300 4.80 11.94 1.73
CA ASP A 300 5.87 11.36 2.54
C ASP A 300 6.31 10.06 1.85
N TYR A 301 7.25 10.18 0.92
CA TYR A 301 7.72 9.09 0.07
C TYR A 301 8.06 7.82 0.86
N ARG A 302 8.56 7.93 2.10
CA ARG A 302 8.89 6.75 2.92
C ARG A 302 7.63 5.99 3.33
N ALA A 303 6.61 6.69 3.82
CA ALA A 303 5.38 6.07 4.27
C ALA A 303 4.57 5.48 3.11
N GLU A 304 4.56 6.18 1.96
CA GLU A 304 3.98 5.67 0.72
C GLU A 304 4.70 4.42 0.22
N TRP A 305 6.04 4.44 0.21
CA TRP A 305 6.85 3.30 -0.21
C TRP A 305 6.65 2.08 0.69
N GLN A 306 6.58 2.27 2.01
CA GLN A 306 6.30 1.18 2.95
C GLN A 306 4.93 0.55 2.70
N ARG A 307 3.88 1.37 2.54
CA ARG A 307 2.53 0.87 2.19
C ARG A 307 2.52 0.10 0.87
N PHE A 308 3.16 0.65 -0.17
CA PHE A 308 3.29 -0.02 -1.45
C PHE A 308 3.93 -1.40 -1.32
N THR A 309 5.07 -1.51 -0.61
CA THR A 309 5.76 -2.79 -0.42
C THR A 309 4.97 -3.77 0.45
N ASP A 310 4.25 -3.29 1.47
CA ASP A 310 3.43 -4.13 2.34
C ASP A 310 2.24 -4.74 1.58
N THR A 311 1.58 -3.95 0.72
CA THR A 311 0.47 -4.41 -0.13
C THR A 311 0.91 -5.44 -1.16
N LEU A 312 2.12 -5.30 -1.71
CA LEU A 312 2.68 -6.29 -2.64
C LEU A 312 3.12 -7.58 -1.95
N GLY A 313 3.74 -7.46 -0.76
CA GLY A 313 4.41 -8.56 -0.06
C GLY A 313 3.48 -9.45 0.79
N LYS A 314 2.30 -8.98 1.18
CA LYS A 314 1.35 -9.77 1.98
C LYS A 314 0.15 -10.19 1.13
N PRO A 315 -0.05 -11.49 0.86
CA PRO A 315 -1.32 -11.95 0.30
C PRO A 315 -2.43 -11.59 1.30
N GLY A 316 -3.40 -10.78 0.85
CA GLY A 316 -4.55 -10.40 1.67
C GLY A 316 -5.35 -11.62 2.12
N ALA A 317 -6.26 -11.42 3.08
CA ALA A 317 -7.08 -12.50 3.67
C ALA A 317 -7.88 -13.32 2.63
N ASP A 318 -8.15 -12.74 1.44
CA ASP A 318 -8.97 -13.34 0.38
C ASP A 318 -8.17 -13.93 -0.81
N ALA A 319 -6.87 -14.19 -0.67
CA ALA A 319 -6.03 -14.80 -1.72
C ALA A 319 -6.10 -14.07 -3.10
N GLU A 320 -6.14 -12.73 -3.09
CA GLU A 320 -6.12 -11.90 -4.31
C GLU A 320 -4.89 -12.21 -5.18
N SER A 321 -5.05 -12.21 -6.52
CA SER A 321 -3.94 -12.41 -7.46
C SER A 321 -2.86 -11.32 -7.35
N LEU A 322 -1.61 -11.61 -7.74
CA LEU A 322 -0.53 -10.61 -7.74
C LEU A 322 -0.90 -9.39 -8.61
N GLU A 323 -1.51 -9.63 -9.76
CA GLU A 323 -1.95 -8.57 -10.67
C GLU A 323 -2.93 -7.61 -10.01
N THR A 324 -3.94 -8.13 -9.29
CA THR A 324 -4.89 -7.31 -8.51
C THR A 324 -4.18 -6.46 -7.47
N ARG A 325 -3.22 -7.04 -6.73
CA ARG A 325 -2.45 -6.33 -5.70
C ARG A 325 -1.57 -5.23 -6.28
N VAL A 326 -0.99 -5.45 -7.47
CA VAL A 326 -0.19 -4.45 -8.18
C VAL A 326 -1.06 -3.27 -8.62
N VAL A 327 -2.25 -3.53 -9.18
CA VAL A 327 -3.18 -2.44 -9.55
C VAL A 327 -3.59 -1.63 -8.33
N LYS A 328 -4.00 -2.32 -7.26
CA LYS A 328 -4.39 -1.70 -5.99
C LYS A 328 -3.28 -0.86 -5.37
N SER A 329 -2.05 -1.38 -5.32
CA SER A 329 -0.93 -0.68 -4.68
C SER A 329 -0.54 0.60 -5.42
N ILE A 330 -0.63 0.64 -6.76
CA ILE A 330 -0.40 1.86 -7.54
C ILE A 330 -1.59 2.83 -7.40
N ALA A 331 -2.83 2.34 -7.37
CA ALA A 331 -4.00 3.17 -7.16
C ALA A 331 -3.98 3.87 -5.78
N ASP A 332 -3.62 3.13 -4.72
CA ASP A 332 -3.52 3.65 -3.35
C ASP A 332 -2.48 4.78 -3.21
N LEU A 333 -1.40 4.79 -4.00
CA LEU A 333 -0.38 5.86 -3.97
C LEU A 333 -0.92 7.24 -4.38
N THR A 334 -1.98 7.25 -5.19
CA THR A 334 -2.57 8.48 -5.74
C THR A 334 -3.96 8.78 -5.18
N ASP A 335 -4.40 8.01 -4.19
CA ASP A 335 -5.78 8.01 -3.68
C ASP A 335 -6.82 7.75 -4.79
N SER A 336 -6.45 6.95 -5.80
CA SER A 336 -7.35 6.56 -6.90
C SER A 336 -8.29 5.46 -6.44
N PRO A 337 -9.62 5.57 -6.68
CA PRO A 337 -10.60 4.61 -6.16
C PRO A 337 -10.59 3.24 -6.87
N GLY A 338 -9.90 3.14 -8.01
CA GLY A 338 -9.82 1.94 -8.84
C GLY A 338 -8.71 2.02 -9.89
N GLY A 339 -8.46 0.90 -10.58
CA GLY A 339 -7.54 0.84 -11.71
C GLY A 339 -7.71 -0.43 -12.55
N LEU A 340 -7.12 -0.43 -13.74
CA LEU A 340 -7.17 -1.53 -14.70
C LEU A 340 -5.77 -1.86 -15.20
N LEU A 341 -5.36 -3.13 -15.12
CA LEU A 341 -4.13 -3.62 -15.75
C LEU A 341 -4.40 -3.97 -17.21
N LEU A 342 -3.59 -3.42 -18.11
CA LEU A 342 -3.45 -3.84 -19.49
C LEU A 342 -2.22 -4.73 -19.62
N VAL A 343 -2.40 -5.89 -20.22
CA VAL A 343 -1.38 -6.92 -20.39
C VAL A 343 -1.00 -7.00 -21.86
N PRO A 344 0.29 -7.14 -22.22
CA PRO A 344 0.70 -7.34 -23.60
C PRO A 344 0.27 -8.73 -24.08
N ASP A 345 -0.40 -8.77 -25.23
CA ASP A 345 -0.68 -9.98 -26.00
C ASP A 345 -0.18 -9.75 -27.44
N ASN A 346 0.84 -10.52 -27.83
CA ASN A 346 1.66 -10.28 -29.03
C ASN A 346 2.22 -8.84 -29.10
N ALA A 347 1.65 -8.00 -29.96
CA ALA A 347 2.05 -6.61 -30.17
C ALA A 347 1.03 -5.58 -29.61
N ALA A 348 -0.10 -6.05 -29.09
CA ALA A 348 -1.19 -5.21 -28.62
C ALA A 348 -1.32 -5.28 -27.08
N LEU A 349 -1.84 -4.21 -26.49
CA LEU A 349 -2.30 -4.23 -25.10
C LEU A 349 -3.76 -4.68 -25.07
N VAL A 350 -4.04 -5.72 -24.27
CA VAL A 350 -5.39 -6.23 -23.99
C VAL A 350 -5.75 -6.00 -22.52
N MET A 351 -7.03 -5.95 -22.21
CA MET A 351 -7.47 -5.77 -20.82
C MET A 351 -7.20 -7.03 -20.00
N GLY A 352 -6.57 -6.84 -18.85
CA GLY A 352 -6.34 -7.87 -17.84
C GLY A 352 -7.16 -7.59 -16.59
N THR A 353 -6.53 -7.73 -15.43
CA THR A 353 -7.19 -7.64 -14.13
C THR A 353 -7.54 -6.20 -13.74
N GLY A 354 -8.79 -5.96 -13.33
CA GLY A 354 -9.25 -4.68 -12.76
C GLY A 354 -9.43 -4.74 -11.24
N TRP A 355 -9.17 -3.63 -10.56
CA TRP A 355 -9.50 -3.43 -9.14
C TRP A 355 -10.46 -2.24 -9.03
N ASN A 356 -11.68 -2.46 -8.51
CA ASN A 356 -12.74 -1.47 -8.44
C ASN A 356 -12.98 -0.71 -9.77
N TRP A 357 -12.76 -1.38 -10.90
CA TRP A 357 -12.94 -0.80 -12.23
C TRP A 357 -14.28 -1.23 -12.81
N THR A 358 -15.19 -0.27 -12.98
CA THR A 358 -16.58 -0.52 -13.42
C THR A 358 -16.85 -0.13 -14.87
N ALA A 359 -15.91 0.55 -15.53
CA ALA A 359 -16.08 1.02 -16.90
C ALA A 359 -15.73 -0.07 -17.94
N GLY A 360 -16.73 -0.51 -18.71
CA GLY A 360 -16.64 -1.26 -19.97
C GLY A 360 -15.64 -2.42 -20.05
N SER A 361 -16.12 -3.66 -19.95
CA SER A 361 -15.31 -4.89 -19.93
C SER A 361 -14.87 -5.43 -21.31
N ASP A 362 -15.13 -4.75 -22.43
CA ASP A 362 -14.76 -5.19 -23.79
C ASP A 362 -14.15 -4.05 -24.63
N GLY A 363 -12.88 -3.72 -24.39
CA GLY A 363 -12.09 -2.82 -25.25
C GLY A 363 -11.27 -3.63 -26.27
N PRO A 364 -11.20 -3.23 -27.56
CA PRO A 364 -10.40 -3.93 -28.55
C PRO A 364 -8.89 -3.85 -28.23
N PRO A 365 -8.06 -4.79 -28.74
CA PRO A 365 -6.59 -4.72 -28.58
C PRO A 365 -6.02 -3.48 -29.25
N HIS A 366 -5.04 -2.83 -28.61
CA HIS A 366 -4.41 -1.61 -29.16
C HIS A 366 -2.88 -1.72 -29.25
N GLU A 367 -2.37 -1.74 -30.48
CA GLU A 367 -0.93 -1.78 -30.78
C GLU A 367 -0.25 -0.41 -30.67
N GLU A 368 -0.92 0.66 -31.05
CA GLU A 368 -0.33 2.02 -31.03
C GLU A 368 0.02 2.48 -29.61
N LEU A 369 -0.86 2.21 -28.64
CA LEU A 369 -0.58 2.46 -27.24
C LEU A 369 0.61 1.64 -26.74
N ALA A 370 0.68 0.36 -27.12
CA ALA A 370 1.77 -0.53 -26.72
C ALA A 370 3.13 -0.03 -27.25
N ARG A 371 3.17 0.44 -28.51
CA ARG A 371 4.35 1.01 -29.14
C ARG A 371 4.78 2.33 -28.48
N TYR A 372 3.85 3.25 -28.24
CA TYR A 372 4.16 4.53 -27.60
C TYR A 372 4.72 4.36 -26.19
N LEU A 373 4.12 3.47 -25.39
CA LEU A 373 4.56 3.21 -24.01
C LEU A 373 5.90 2.46 -23.93
N SER A 374 6.25 1.66 -24.95
CA SER A 374 7.52 0.93 -24.98
C SER A 374 8.71 1.79 -25.38
N GLU A 375 8.53 2.77 -26.27
CA GLU A 375 9.59 3.69 -26.73
C GLU A 375 10.01 4.70 -25.66
N ASP A 376 9.03 5.35 -25.02
CA ASP A 376 9.27 6.54 -24.20
C ASP A 376 9.06 6.29 -22.68
N ALA A 377 8.37 5.20 -22.31
CA ALA A 377 7.99 4.87 -20.92
C ALA A 377 7.41 6.08 -20.16
N ARG A 378 6.65 6.93 -20.88
CA ARG A 378 6.01 8.13 -20.33
C ARG A 378 4.64 7.79 -19.79
N ILE A 379 4.35 8.37 -18.62
CA ILE A 379 2.99 8.34 -18.06
C ILE A 379 2.14 9.29 -18.89
N VAL A 380 0.98 8.83 -19.33
CA VAL A 380 0.03 9.61 -20.14
C VAL A 380 -1.02 10.22 -19.23
N GLU A 381 -1.16 11.54 -19.26
CA GLU A 381 -2.21 12.28 -18.55
C GLU A 381 -3.44 12.42 -19.45
N LEU A 382 -4.54 11.72 -19.11
CA LEU A 382 -5.70 11.62 -19.99
C LEU A 382 -6.48 12.93 -20.11
N ASP A 383 -6.43 13.79 -19.10
CA ASP A 383 -7.04 15.11 -19.18
C ASP A 383 -6.32 16.02 -20.17
N GLY A 384 -5.00 15.91 -20.29
CA GLY A 384 -4.23 16.61 -21.32
C GLY A 384 -4.57 16.12 -22.73
N VAL A 385 -4.80 14.81 -22.89
CA VAL A 385 -5.25 14.20 -24.16
C VAL A 385 -6.67 14.63 -24.56
N ARG A 386 -7.58 14.75 -23.58
CA ARG A 386 -8.94 15.25 -23.81
C ARG A 386 -8.96 16.75 -24.12
N ALA A 387 -8.15 17.53 -23.42
CA ALA A 387 -8.04 18.98 -23.61
C ALA A 387 -7.22 19.37 -24.86
N GLY A 388 -6.52 18.43 -25.49
CA GLY A 388 -5.67 18.68 -26.66
C GLY A 388 -4.38 19.43 -26.33
N THR A 389 -3.89 19.33 -25.10
CA THR A 389 -2.67 20.00 -24.64
C THR A 389 -1.41 19.11 -24.72
N CYS A 390 -1.57 17.83 -25.04
CA CYS A 390 -0.48 16.88 -25.22
C CYS A 390 0.08 16.90 -26.65
N SER A 391 1.14 16.11 -26.91
CA SER A 391 1.66 15.94 -28.26
C SER A 391 0.68 15.19 -29.19
N ALA A 392 0.79 15.42 -30.50
CA ALA A 392 -0.08 14.75 -31.49
C ALA A 392 0.11 13.23 -31.47
N ASP A 393 1.34 12.75 -31.29
CA ASP A 393 1.68 11.33 -31.22
C ASP A 393 1.07 10.67 -29.97
N GLU A 394 1.15 11.34 -28.81
CA GLU A 394 0.53 10.89 -27.56
C GLU A 394 -0.99 10.82 -27.69
N ALA A 395 -1.63 11.85 -28.27
CA ALA A 395 -3.07 11.87 -28.48
C ALA A 395 -3.56 10.74 -29.40
N ALA A 396 -2.81 10.43 -30.46
CA ALA A 396 -3.13 9.36 -31.39
C ALA A 396 -2.98 7.97 -30.75
N SER A 397 -1.99 7.81 -29.86
CA SER A 397 -1.72 6.52 -29.20
C SER A 397 -2.82 6.04 -28.25
N VAL A 398 -3.65 6.95 -27.73
CA VAL A 398 -4.65 6.62 -26.69
C VAL A 398 -5.95 6.12 -27.33
N PRO A 399 -6.41 4.91 -26.96
CA PRO A 399 -7.68 4.36 -27.44
C PRO A 399 -8.90 5.25 -27.19
N ASP A 400 -9.82 5.29 -28.16
CA ASP A 400 -11.07 6.06 -28.04
C ASP A 400 -11.89 5.67 -26.81
N TRP A 401 -11.93 4.39 -26.44
CA TRP A 401 -12.69 3.93 -25.28
C TRP A 401 -12.08 4.40 -23.94
N ILE A 402 -10.76 4.51 -23.84
CA ILE A 402 -10.07 5.10 -22.66
C ILE A 402 -10.30 6.62 -22.66
N ARG A 403 -10.19 7.24 -23.83
CA ARG A 403 -10.37 8.69 -24.00
C ARG A 403 -11.79 9.11 -23.63
N ALA A 404 -12.80 8.33 -24.01
CA ALA A 404 -14.22 8.55 -23.73
C ALA A 404 -14.62 8.24 -22.29
N CYS A 405 -13.83 7.45 -21.55
CA CYS A 405 -14.12 7.10 -20.16
C CYS A 405 -13.74 8.26 -19.21
N PRO A 406 -14.70 9.01 -18.63
CA PRO A 406 -14.37 10.20 -17.82
C PRO A 406 -13.69 9.85 -16.49
N GLU A 407 -13.86 8.61 -16.02
CA GLU A 407 -13.23 8.10 -14.81
C GLU A 407 -11.74 7.82 -15.00
N ALA A 408 -11.26 7.60 -16.22
CA ALA A 408 -9.85 7.34 -16.47
C ALA A 408 -9.02 8.62 -16.35
N TRP A 409 -7.98 8.59 -15.51
CA TRP A 409 -7.16 9.75 -15.15
C TRP A 409 -5.74 9.70 -15.73
N ALA A 410 -5.05 8.57 -15.59
CA ALA A 410 -3.67 8.44 -16.04
C ALA A 410 -3.37 7.01 -16.54
N ILE A 411 -2.45 6.87 -17.48
CA ILE A 411 -1.89 5.58 -17.90
C ILE A 411 -0.44 5.49 -17.45
N VAL A 412 -0.14 4.53 -16.58
CA VAL A 412 1.19 4.30 -16.00
C VAL A 412 1.83 3.10 -16.69
N PRO A 413 2.92 3.28 -17.47
CA PRO A 413 3.60 2.17 -18.14
C PRO A 413 4.40 1.33 -17.13
N LEU A 414 4.32 0.01 -17.28
CA LEU A 414 5.07 -0.96 -16.50
C LEU A 414 6.19 -1.52 -17.37
N VAL A 415 7.38 -0.92 -17.31
CA VAL A 415 8.53 -1.29 -18.13
C VAL A 415 9.61 -1.95 -17.28
N HIS A 416 10.08 -3.13 -17.69
CA HIS A 416 11.17 -3.87 -17.05
C HIS A 416 12.20 -4.28 -18.11
N GLY A 417 13.48 -3.98 -17.88
CA GLY A 417 14.57 -4.37 -18.79
C GLY A 417 14.48 -3.75 -20.20
N GLY A 418 13.73 -2.66 -20.39
CA GLY A 418 13.48 -2.06 -21.71
C GLY A 418 12.27 -2.64 -22.45
N SER A 419 11.58 -3.63 -21.87
CA SER A 419 10.37 -4.22 -22.43
C SER A 419 9.13 -3.82 -21.65
N LEU A 420 8.02 -3.58 -22.34
CA LEU A 420 6.73 -3.29 -21.73
C LEU A 420 6.12 -4.57 -21.17
N VAL A 421 5.98 -4.64 -19.84
CA VAL A 421 5.33 -5.74 -19.11
C VAL A 421 3.82 -5.54 -19.05
N GLY A 422 3.36 -4.29 -19.15
CA GLY A 422 1.95 -3.91 -19.14
C GLY A 422 1.77 -2.41 -18.93
N ALA A 423 0.54 -1.98 -18.74
CA ALA A 423 0.22 -0.59 -18.39
C ALA A 423 -0.96 -0.57 -17.42
N ILE A 424 -0.97 0.37 -16.46
CA ILE A 424 -2.10 0.52 -15.54
C ILE A 424 -2.85 1.81 -15.85
N VAL A 425 -4.14 1.69 -16.09
CA VAL A 425 -5.06 2.82 -16.18
C VAL A 425 -5.59 3.11 -14.77
N LEU A 426 -5.40 4.33 -14.27
CA LEU A 426 -5.85 4.77 -12.95
C LEU A 426 -7.17 5.53 -13.04
N ALA A 427 -8.06 5.30 -12.07
CA ALA A 427 -9.30 6.06 -11.93
C ALA A 427 -9.03 7.45 -11.32
N ARG A 428 -9.91 8.41 -11.58
CA ARG A 428 -9.79 9.78 -11.07
C ARG A 428 -9.92 9.81 -9.54
N PRO A 429 -8.99 10.48 -8.82
CA PRO A 429 -9.09 10.62 -7.38
C PRO A 429 -10.30 11.49 -6.98
N PRO A 430 -10.83 11.37 -5.74
CA PRO A 430 -12.00 12.12 -5.29
C PRO A 430 -11.84 13.64 -5.28
N VAL A 431 -10.58 14.11 -5.21
CA VAL A 431 -10.23 15.54 -5.27
C VAL A 431 -9.64 15.82 -6.63
N ASP A 432 -10.40 16.54 -7.45
CA ASP A 432 -10.02 16.86 -8.82
C ASP A 432 -8.74 17.71 -8.86
N ARG A 433 -7.75 17.22 -9.62
CA ARG A 433 -6.42 17.84 -9.75
C ARG A 433 -5.67 17.28 -10.97
N ALA A 434 -4.82 18.12 -11.56
CA ALA A 434 -3.84 17.69 -12.56
C ALA A 434 -2.69 16.89 -11.91
N LEU A 435 -2.02 16.06 -12.71
CA LEU A 435 -0.77 15.41 -12.32
C LEU A 435 0.34 16.46 -12.17
N ASP A 436 1.07 16.41 -11.07
CA ASP A 436 2.26 17.23 -10.88
C ASP A 436 3.54 16.38 -10.97
N TRP A 437 4.69 17.06 -10.91
CA TRP A 437 6.00 16.40 -11.02
C TRP A 437 6.22 15.34 -9.92
N GLU A 438 5.61 15.47 -8.73
CA GLU A 438 5.73 14.49 -7.66
C GLU A 438 4.93 13.22 -7.99
N ASP A 439 3.73 13.36 -8.56
CA ASP A 439 2.96 12.23 -9.08
C ASP A 439 3.74 11.48 -10.15
N PHE A 440 4.30 12.21 -11.12
CA PHE A 440 5.06 11.59 -12.21
C PHE A 440 6.26 10.80 -11.70
N ASP A 441 7.00 11.34 -10.73
CA ASP A 441 8.15 10.65 -10.15
C ASP A 441 7.73 9.42 -9.32
N LEU A 442 6.72 9.58 -8.46
CA LEU A 442 6.18 8.50 -7.62
C LEU A 442 5.65 7.34 -8.47
N LEU A 443 4.79 7.64 -9.45
CA LEU A 443 4.19 6.65 -10.36
C LEU A 443 5.25 6.00 -11.25
N ARG A 444 6.28 6.74 -11.69
CA ARG A 444 7.37 6.17 -12.50
C ARG A 444 8.19 5.16 -11.70
N VAL A 445 8.52 5.48 -10.44
CA VAL A 445 9.27 4.57 -9.56
C VAL A 445 8.41 3.36 -9.19
N ALA A 446 7.15 3.58 -8.78
CA ALA A 446 6.22 2.51 -8.43
C ALA A 446 5.93 1.60 -9.63
N GLY A 447 5.69 2.16 -10.81
CA GLY A 447 5.45 1.43 -12.05
C GLY A 447 6.61 0.54 -12.46
N ARG A 448 7.86 1.01 -12.38
CA ARG A 448 9.07 0.18 -12.63
C ARG A 448 9.21 -0.97 -11.65
N GLN A 449 8.86 -0.75 -10.40
CA GLN A 449 8.97 -1.76 -9.34
C GLN A 449 7.87 -2.80 -9.48
N ALA A 450 6.62 -2.37 -9.69
CA ALA A 450 5.51 -3.24 -10.08
C ALA A 450 5.83 -4.07 -11.35
N ALA A 451 6.44 -3.45 -12.37
CA ALA A 451 6.87 -4.15 -13.58
C ALA A 451 7.87 -5.27 -13.28
N SER A 452 8.81 -5.03 -12.35
CA SER A 452 9.79 -6.03 -11.93
C SER A 452 9.14 -7.23 -11.24
N TYR A 453 8.19 -7.00 -10.33
CA TYR A 453 7.44 -8.08 -9.67
C TYR A 453 6.60 -8.90 -10.66
N LEU A 454 5.90 -8.24 -11.59
CA LEU A 454 5.11 -8.94 -12.62
C LEU A 454 5.99 -9.72 -13.60
N ALA A 455 7.14 -9.16 -13.99
CA ALA A 455 8.09 -9.84 -14.86
C ALA A 455 8.70 -11.06 -14.17
N GLU A 456 9.04 -10.95 -12.89
CA GLU A 456 9.57 -12.05 -12.07
C GLU A 456 8.54 -13.19 -11.93
N ASP A 457 7.29 -12.87 -11.61
CA ASP A 457 6.21 -13.87 -11.48
C ASP A 457 5.96 -14.60 -12.82
N ARG A 458 5.92 -13.88 -13.94
CA ARG A 458 5.79 -14.47 -15.28
C ARG A 458 6.99 -15.33 -15.66
N ALA A 459 8.21 -14.88 -15.32
CA ALA A 459 9.42 -15.65 -15.56
C ALA A 459 9.43 -16.95 -14.74
N HIS A 460 8.98 -16.90 -13.48
CA HIS A 460 8.82 -18.09 -12.65
C HIS A 460 7.79 -19.06 -13.20
N ALA A 461 6.64 -18.56 -13.68
CA ALA A 461 5.63 -19.38 -14.33
C ALA A 461 6.18 -20.07 -15.59
N ALA A 462 6.89 -19.32 -16.45
CA ALA A 462 7.51 -19.85 -17.66
C ALA A 462 8.61 -20.89 -17.36
N LEU A 463 9.42 -20.67 -16.32
CA LEU A 463 10.42 -21.65 -15.87
C LEU A 463 9.78 -22.92 -15.32
N ALA A 464 8.67 -22.81 -14.59
CA ALA A 464 7.92 -23.96 -14.11
C ALA A 464 7.31 -24.76 -15.28
N ASP A 465 6.82 -24.08 -16.32
CA ASP A 465 6.35 -24.72 -17.56
C ASP A 465 7.48 -25.43 -18.31
N ALA A 466 8.64 -24.77 -18.47
CA ALA A 466 9.80 -25.34 -19.13
C ALA A 466 10.37 -26.56 -18.38
N ALA A 467 10.47 -26.48 -17.05
CA ALA A 467 10.94 -27.60 -16.22
C ALA A 467 10.02 -28.82 -16.33
N ARG A 468 8.70 -28.59 -16.39
CA ARG A 468 7.70 -29.65 -16.64
C ARG A 468 7.89 -30.27 -18.03
N PHE A 469 8.20 -29.46 -19.04
CA PHE A 469 8.47 -29.95 -20.40
C PHE A 469 9.80 -30.73 -20.50
N ASP A 470 10.83 -30.32 -19.75
CA ASP A 470 12.10 -31.07 -19.68
C ASP A 470 11.92 -32.44 -19.02
N GLU A 471 11.14 -32.52 -17.94
CA GLU A 471 10.79 -33.79 -17.31
C GLU A 471 10.04 -34.72 -18.28
N PHE A 472 9.13 -34.17 -19.08
CA PHE A 472 8.48 -34.89 -20.18
C PHE A 472 9.52 -35.43 -21.17
N ASN A 473 10.38 -34.59 -21.73
CA ASN A 473 11.39 -35.02 -22.70
C ASN A 473 12.31 -36.13 -22.16
N ARG A 474 12.72 -36.05 -20.89
CA ARG A 474 13.54 -37.08 -20.24
C ARG A 474 12.81 -38.42 -20.17
N ARG A 475 11.50 -38.43 -19.90
CA ARG A 475 10.68 -39.65 -19.88
C ARG A 475 10.47 -40.23 -21.29
N PHE A 476 10.34 -39.39 -22.32
CA PHE A 476 10.28 -39.82 -23.72
C PHE A 476 11.55 -40.52 -24.20
N ALA A 477 12.72 -40.07 -23.74
CA ALA A 477 13.99 -40.71 -24.07
C ALA A 477 14.06 -42.17 -23.62
N PHE A 478 13.50 -42.52 -22.45
CA PHE A 478 13.41 -43.91 -21.98
C PHE A 478 12.50 -44.76 -22.88
N ILE A 479 11.38 -44.21 -23.33
CA ILE A 479 10.47 -44.91 -24.25
C ILE A 479 11.17 -45.18 -25.59
N LEU A 480 11.93 -44.20 -26.11
CA LEU A 480 12.67 -44.37 -27.35
C LEU A 480 13.76 -45.46 -27.22
N HIS A 481 14.42 -45.55 -26.06
CA HIS A 481 15.36 -46.61 -25.76
C HIS A 481 14.68 -47.99 -25.75
N ASP A 482 13.50 -48.11 -25.15
CA ASP A 482 12.75 -49.36 -25.10
C ASP A 482 12.26 -49.80 -26.49
N ILE A 483 11.83 -48.86 -27.33
CA ILE A 483 11.51 -49.14 -28.74
C ILE A 483 12.75 -49.65 -29.48
N LYS A 484 13.89 -48.97 -29.33
CA LYS A 484 15.16 -49.38 -29.96
C LYS A 484 15.57 -50.79 -29.54
N ASN A 485 15.36 -51.15 -28.28
CA ASN A 485 15.63 -52.49 -27.77
C ASN A 485 14.74 -53.54 -28.42
N LEU A 486 13.43 -53.29 -28.52
CA LEU A 486 12.50 -54.21 -29.17
C LEU A 486 12.81 -54.36 -30.66
N VAL A 487 13.11 -53.27 -31.36
CA VAL A 487 13.50 -53.30 -32.78
C VAL A 487 14.80 -54.08 -32.97
N SER A 488 15.77 -53.94 -32.07
CA SER A 488 17.04 -54.68 -32.13
C SER A 488 16.82 -56.17 -31.91
N GLN A 489 15.97 -56.56 -30.95
CA GLN A 489 15.60 -57.97 -30.71
C GLN A 489 14.90 -58.58 -31.93
N LEU A 490 13.91 -57.89 -32.51
CA LEU A 490 13.22 -58.35 -33.72
C LEU A 490 14.18 -58.50 -34.91
N THR A 491 15.09 -57.55 -35.10
CA THR A 491 16.08 -57.59 -36.18
C THR A 491 17.02 -58.79 -36.03
N LEU A 492 17.44 -59.10 -34.80
CA LEU A 492 18.28 -60.25 -34.50
C LEU A 492 17.57 -61.58 -34.78
N VAL A 493 16.32 -61.70 -34.34
CA VAL A 493 15.49 -62.89 -34.57
C VAL A 493 15.25 -63.09 -36.07
N ALA A 494 14.89 -62.02 -36.80
CA ALA A 494 14.68 -62.08 -38.24
C ALA A 494 15.95 -62.51 -39.00
N ARG A 495 17.11 -61.96 -38.64
CA ARG A 495 18.39 -62.31 -39.28
C ARG A 495 18.82 -63.76 -39.00
N ASN A 496 18.54 -64.28 -37.80
CA ASN A 496 18.89 -65.66 -37.44
C ASN A 496 17.88 -66.69 -37.99
N ALA A 497 16.65 -66.27 -38.27
CA ALA A 497 15.63 -67.11 -38.87
C ALA A 497 16.07 -67.68 -40.22
N GLU A 498 16.77 -66.90 -41.05
CA GLU A 498 17.30 -67.34 -42.34
C GLU A 498 18.32 -68.48 -42.24
N ARG A 499 19.07 -68.55 -41.12
CA ARG A 499 20.16 -69.53 -40.94
C ARG A 499 19.75 -70.77 -40.15
N HIS A 500 18.73 -70.66 -39.31
CA HIS A 500 18.35 -71.69 -38.35
C HIS A 500 16.87 -72.13 -38.49
N ALA A 501 16.24 -71.84 -39.62
CA ALA A 501 14.83 -72.17 -39.90
C ALA A 501 14.48 -73.65 -39.64
N ASP A 502 15.41 -74.57 -39.92
CA ASP A 502 15.18 -76.01 -39.78
C ASP A 502 15.38 -76.54 -38.35
N ASN A 503 15.89 -75.72 -37.42
CA ASN A 503 16.12 -76.14 -36.03
C ASN A 503 14.81 -76.02 -35.21
N PRO A 504 14.23 -77.13 -34.71
CA PRO A 504 12.97 -77.11 -33.98
C PRO A 504 13.01 -76.28 -32.69
N ALA A 505 14.13 -76.31 -31.95
CA ALA A 505 14.29 -75.56 -30.71
C ALA A 505 14.35 -74.05 -30.98
N PHE A 506 15.04 -73.65 -32.05
CA PHE A 506 15.09 -72.26 -32.50
C PHE A 506 13.71 -71.75 -32.96
N ARG A 507 12.93 -72.57 -33.67
CA ARG A 507 11.57 -72.19 -34.11
C ARG A 507 10.65 -71.86 -32.92
N VAL A 508 10.72 -72.66 -31.85
CA VAL A 508 9.92 -72.43 -30.64
C VAL A 508 10.32 -71.13 -29.96
N ASP A 509 11.63 -70.89 -29.79
CA ASP A 509 12.18 -69.68 -29.16
C ASP A 509 11.91 -68.41 -29.99
N MET A 510 12.01 -68.51 -31.32
CA MET A 510 11.69 -67.44 -32.26
C MET A 510 10.22 -67.01 -32.14
N VAL A 511 9.28 -67.96 -32.15
CA VAL A 511 7.85 -67.65 -32.04
C VAL A 511 7.53 -67.02 -30.68
N ALA A 512 8.14 -67.51 -29.59
CA ALA A 512 7.98 -66.92 -28.27
C ALA A 512 8.52 -65.48 -28.20
N THR A 513 9.71 -65.23 -28.76
CA THR A 513 10.35 -63.91 -28.76
C THR A 513 9.60 -62.90 -29.64
N LEU A 514 9.10 -63.31 -30.81
CA LEU A 514 8.26 -62.47 -31.66
C LEU A 514 6.95 -62.09 -30.97
N LYS A 515 6.33 -63.05 -30.27
CA LYS A 515 5.09 -62.81 -29.51
C LYS A 515 5.32 -61.84 -28.36
N ASP A 516 6.34 -62.05 -27.52
CA ASP A 516 6.66 -61.13 -26.41
C ASP A 516 7.03 -59.73 -26.92
N SER A 517 7.83 -59.65 -27.99
CA SER A 517 8.19 -58.37 -28.60
C SER A 517 6.98 -57.64 -29.17
N SER A 518 6.06 -58.35 -29.83
CA SER A 518 4.81 -57.82 -30.36
C SER A 518 3.88 -57.34 -29.24
N ASP A 519 3.71 -58.13 -28.18
CA ASP A 519 2.87 -57.78 -27.03
C ASP A 519 3.40 -56.53 -26.31
N ARG A 520 4.73 -56.42 -26.13
CA ARG A 520 5.37 -55.21 -25.59
C ARG A 520 5.22 -54.01 -26.51
N MET A 521 5.35 -54.18 -27.82
CA MET A 521 5.20 -53.11 -28.79
C MET A 521 3.76 -52.59 -28.82
N ASN A 522 2.77 -53.48 -28.76
CA ASN A 522 1.36 -53.12 -28.63
C ASN A 522 1.08 -52.41 -27.30
N ALA A 523 1.71 -52.82 -26.20
CA ALA A 523 1.61 -52.12 -24.91
C ALA A 523 2.24 -50.71 -24.95
N LEU A 524 3.38 -50.54 -25.63
CA LEU A 524 4.02 -49.23 -25.82
C LEU A 524 3.23 -48.34 -26.79
N LEU A 525 2.72 -48.89 -27.89
CA LEU A 525 1.85 -48.20 -28.84
C LEU A 525 0.53 -47.79 -28.19
N ALA A 526 -0.08 -48.61 -27.33
CA ALA A 526 -1.25 -48.24 -26.56
C ALA A 526 -0.97 -47.08 -25.58
N ARG A 527 0.27 -46.95 -25.08
CA ARG A 527 0.71 -45.82 -24.24
C ARG A 527 1.01 -44.55 -25.04
N LEU A 528 1.48 -44.67 -26.29
CA LEU A 528 1.85 -43.54 -27.16
C LEU A 528 0.72 -43.02 -28.04
N SER A 529 -0.14 -43.89 -28.56
CA SER A 529 -1.29 -43.55 -29.43
C SER A 529 -2.36 -42.69 -28.75
N GLN A 530 -2.25 -42.51 -27.43
CA GLN A 530 -3.06 -41.57 -26.68
C GLN A 530 -2.70 -40.09 -26.94
N HIS A 531 -1.64 -39.77 -27.71
CA HIS A 531 -1.15 -38.39 -27.87
C HIS A 531 -0.69 -38.03 -29.29
N GLY A 532 -1.57 -38.18 -30.29
CA GLY A 532 -1.27 -37.71 -31.64
C GLY A 532 -1.26 -36.17 -31.74
N PRO A 533 -0.39 -35.56 -32.59
CA PRO A 533 -0.35 -34.11 -32.77
C PRO A 533 -1.65 -33.58 -33.41
N VAL A 534 -2.16 -32.47 -32.87
CA VAL A 534 -3.36 -31.77 -33.34
C VAL A 534 -3.07 -31.11 -34.69
N ARG A 535 -3.67 -31.63 -35.78
CA ARG A 535 -3.75 -30.93 -37.08
C ARG A 535 -4.96 -30.01 -37.09
N ASN A 536 -4.80 -28.75 -37.49
CA ASN A 536 -5.90 -27.78 -37.65
C ASN A 536 -6.78 -28.16 -38.86
N GLU A 537 -7.80 -28.97 -38.61
CA GLU A 537 -8.89 -29.22 -39.55
C GLU A 537 -10.09 -28.30 -39.23
N PRO A 538 -10.81 -27.78 -40.24
CA PRO A 538 -12.02 -26.99 -40.01
C PRO A 538 -13.12 -27.83 -39.34
N LEU A 539 -13.97 -27.20 -38.52
CA LEU A 539 -15.10 -27.87 -37.87
C LEU A 539 -16.17 -28.23 -38.90
N GLN A 540 -16.76 -29.42 -38.78
CA GLN A 540 -17.80 -29.91 -39.69
C GLN A 540 -19.03 -30.37 -38.91
N PRO A 541 -20.23 -30.38 -39.53
CA PRO A 541 -21.41 -31.00 -38.94
C PRO A 541 -21.17 -32.52 -38.74
N ILE A 542 -21.29 -32.99 -37.50
CA ILE A 542 -21.13 -34.39 -37.12
C ILE A 542 -22.39 -34.95 -36.44
N ASP A 543 -22.74 -36.20 -36.73
CA ASP A 543 -23.80 -36.92 -36.03
C ASP A 543 -23.30 -37.44 -34.68
N VAL A 544 -23.67 -36.72 -33.62
CA VAL A 544 -23.25 -37.01 -32.25
C VAL A 544 -23.88 -38.31 -31.75
N GLY A 545 -25.13 -38.58 -32.12
CA GLY A 545 -25.85 -39.79 -31.71
C GLY A 545 -25.15 -41.05 -32.22
N ALA A 546 -24.81 -41.06 -33.51
CA ALA A 546 -24.09 -42.17 -34.13
C ALA A 546 -22.71 -42.42 -33.50
N ILE A 547 -22.00 -41.36 -33.12
CA ILE A 547 -20.67 -41.46 -32.48
C ILE A 547 -20.80 -42.05 -31.08
N VAL A 548 -21.75 -41.56 -30.26
CA VAL A 548 -21.99 -42.07 -28.91
C VAL A 548 -22.38 -43.55 -28.95
N ASP A 549 -23.24 -43.94 -29.88
CA ASP A 549 -23.64 -45.34 -30.05
C ASP A 549 -22.47 -46.25 -30.45
N ARG A 550 -21.58 -45.77 -31.32
CA ARG A 550 -20.37 -46.50 -31.73
C ARG A 550 -19.42 -46.70 -30.55
N VAL A 551 -19.15 -45.66 -29.77
CA VAL A 551 -18.27 -45.74 -28.59
C VAL A 551 -18.88 -46.66 -27.52
N ALA A 552 -20.19 -46.55 -27.28
CA ALA A 552 -20.90 -47.44 -26.37
C ALA A 552 -20.78 -48.91 -26.81
N ALA A 553 -21.05 -49.21 -28.09
CA ALA A 553 -20.96 -50.56 -28.62
C ALA A 553 -19.56 -51.16 -28.50
N GLY A 554 -18.51 -50.38 -28.79
CA GLY A 554 -17.11 -50.84 -28.71
C GLY A 554 -16.63 -51.15 -27.28
N ARG A 555 -17.32 -50.66 -26.26
CA ARG A 555 -16.93 -50.81 -24.85
C ARG A 555 -17.85 -51.72 -24.02
N ARG A 556 -19.02 -52.12 -24.56
CA ARG A 556 -19.96 -53.05 -23.90
C ARG A 556 -19.37 -54.41 -23.52
N ALA A 557 -18.37 -54.88 -24.27
CA ALA A 557 -17.67 -56.13 -23.96
C ALA A 557 -16.77 -56.01 -22.71
N GLN A 558 -16.40 -54.79 -22.31
CA GLN A 558 -15.52 -54.52 -21.17
C GLN A 558 -16.32 -54.18 -19.91
N HIS A 559 -17.45 -53.47 -20.05
CA HIS A 559 -18.28 -53.03 -18.92
C HIS A 559 -19.75 -52.82 -19.34
N PRO A 560 -20.74 -52.96 -18.45
CA PRO A 560 -22.11 -52.53 -18.71
C PRO A 560 -22.18 -51.03 -19.07
N ILE A 561 -22.71 -50.71 -20.26
CA ILE A 561 -22.88 -49.33 -20.76
C ILE A 561 -24.29 -49.17 -21.32
N ALA A 562 -25.04 -48.21 -20.77
CA ALA A 562 -26.35 -47.79 -21.24
C ALA A 562 -26.21 -46.51 -22.08
N ALA A 563 -26.74 -46.50 -23.30
CA ALA A 563 -26.73 -45.32 -24.16
C ALA A 563 -28.17 -44.84 -24.40
N ARG A 564 -28.41 -43.54 -24.22
CA ARG A 564 -29.66 -42.84 -24.53
C ARG A 564 -29.36 -41.77 -25.56
N THR A 565 -29.42 -42.14 -26.84
CA THR A 565 -29.10 -41.25 -27.96
C THR A 565 -30.37 -40.70 -28.59
N VAL A 566 -30.30 -39.45 -29.03
CA VAL A 566 -31.27 -38.81 -29.90
C VAL A 566 -30.52 -38.30 -31.14
N ALA A 567 -31.20 -38.17 -32.27
CA ALA A 567 -30.60 -37.63 -33.48
C ALA A 567 -30.18 -36.17 -33.25
N ALA A 568 -28.88 -35.90 -33.18
CA ALA A 568 -28.31 -34.61 -32.84
C ALA A 568 -27.06 -34.33 -33.70
N CYS A 569 -27.02 -33.17 -34.34
CA CYS A 569 -25.88 -32.70 -35.12
C CYS A 569 -25.17 -31.57 -34.38
N ALA A 570 -23.85 -31.65 -34.28
CA ALA A 570 -23.02 -30.60 -33.68
C ALA A 570 -21.85 -30.24 -34.59
N LEU A 571 -21.26 -29.06 -34.42
CA LEU A 571 -20.00 -28.70 -35.07
C LEU A 571 -18.83 -29.34 -34.33
N GLY A 572 -18.00 -30.12 -35.03
CA GLY A 572 -16.87 -30.81 -34.42
C GLY A 572 -16.05 -31.65 -35.39
N HIS A 573 -15.24 -32.55 -34.83
CA HIS A 573 -14.46 -33.55 -35.58
C HIS A 573 -14.80 -34.94 -35.06
N VAL A 574 -15.19 -35.86 -35.95
CA VAL A 574 -15.61 -37.23 -35.59
C VAL A 574 -14.54 -37.93 -34.74
N ALA A 575 -13.30 -37.98 -35.23
CA ALA A 575 -12.20 -38.68 -34.56
C ALA A 575 -11.86 -38.08 -33.19
N ARG A 576 -11.94 -36.75 -33.04
CA ARG A 576 -11.65 -36.08 -31.76
C ARG A 576 -12.75 -36.32 -30.75
N LEU A 577 -14.02 -36.30 -31.16
CA LEU A 577 -15.14 -36.60 -30.28
C LEU A 577 -15.09 -38.06 -29.82
N GLU A 578 -14.76 -39.00 -30.71
CA GLU A 578 -14.53 -40.41 -30.36
C GLU A 578 -13.40 -40.56 -29.33
N GLN A 579 -12.30 -39.82 -29.48
CA GLN A 579 -11.19 -39.82 -28.54
C GLN A 579 -11.60 -39.26 -27.16
N VAL A 580 -12.29 -38.10 -27.13
CA VAL A 580 -12.83 -37.50 -25.91
C VAL A 580 -13.73 -38.49 -25.16
N LEU A 581 -14.71 -39.07 -25.86
CA LEU A 581 -15.63 -40.04 -25.27
C LEU A 581 -14.91 -41.31 -24.83
N GLY A 582 -13.91 -41.75 -25.59
CA GLY A 582 -13.06 -42.88 -25.22
C GLY A 582 -12.34 -42.66 -23.88
N HIS A 583 -11.78 -41.48 -23.66
CA HIS A 583 -11.10 -41.13 -22.40
C HIS A 583 -12.09 -41.04 -21.22
N LEU A 584 -13.22 -40.36 -21.41
CA LEU A 584 -14.21 -40.18 -20.35
C LEU A 584 -14.91 -41.50 -19.98
N VAL A 585 -15.27 -42.33 -20.96
CA VAL A 585 -15.87 -43.65 -20.72
C VAL A 585 -14.87 -44.59 -20.07
N GLN A 586 -13.59 -44.59 -20.47
CA GLN A 586 -12.56 -45.39 -19.82
C GLN A 586 -12.38 -44.97 -18.35
N ASN A 587 -12.34 -43.68 -18.07
CA ASN A 587 -12.27 -43.17 -16.70
C ASN A 587 -13.49 -43.59 -15.86
N ALA A 588 -14.69 -43.53 -16.45
CA ALA A 588 -15.93 -43.96 -15.83
C ALA A 588 -15.94 -45.47 -15.51
N ILE A 589 -15.47 -46.31 -16.44
CA ILE A 589 -15.34 -47.77 -16.26
C ILE A 589 -14.38 -48.08 -15.12
N GLU A 590 -13.21 -47.43 -15.09
CA GLU A 590 -12.21 -47.68 -14.06
C GLU A 590 -12.62 -47.18 -12.67
N ALA A 591 -13.55 -46.22 -12.59
CA ALA A 591 -14.08 -45.71 -11.33
C ALA A 591 -15.27 -46.53 -10.81
N SER A 592 -15.97 -47.25 -11.70
CA SER A 592 -17.20 -47.99 -11.39
C SER A 592 -16.93 -49.40 -10.89
N GLY A 593 -17.80 -49.92 -10.03
CA GLY A 593 -17.82 -51.35 -9.71
C GLY A 593 -18.31 -52.17 -10.91
N ALA A 594 -17.93 -53.46 -10.99
CA ALA A 594 -18.18 -54.33 -12.14
C ALA A 594 -19.67 -54.48 -12.56
N ALA A 595 -20.62 -54.11 -11.69
CA ALA A 595 -22.06 -54.15 -11.95
C ALA A 595 -22.70 -52.77 -12.19
N ASP A 596 -21.96 -51.67 -12.01
CA ASP A 596 -22.50 -50.31 -12.03
C ASP A 596 -22.45 -49.70 -13.43
N ALA A 597 -23.55 -49.80 -14.18
CA ALA A 597 -23.57 -49.35 -15.58
C ALA A 597 -23.20 -47.87 -15.76
N VAL A 598 -22.28 -47.60 -16.69
CA VAL A 598 -21.96 -46.25 -17.15
C VAL A 598 -23.05 -45.79 -18.11
N LEU A 599 -23.60 -44.59 -17.87
CA LEU A 599 -24.66 -44.00 -18.69
C LEU A 599 -24.08 -42.96 -19.63
N LEU A 600 -24.35 -43.12 -20.92
CA LEU A 600 -24.13 -42.12 -21.97
C LEU A 600 -25.49 -41.54 -22.38
N SER A 601 -25.63 -40.22 -22.37
CA SER A 601 -26.84 -39.57 -22.90
C SER A 601 -26.54 -38.36 -23.74
N VAL A 602 -27.34 -38.17 -24.79
CA VAL A 602 -27.29 -37.00 -25.67
C VAL A 602 -28.59 -36.24 -25.50
N GLU A 603 -28.50 -34.93 -25.25
CA GLU A 603 -29.65 -34.03 -25.16
C GLU A 603 -29.36 -32.72 -25.91
N THR A 604 -30.40 -32.09 -26.45
CA THR A 604 -30.30 -30.76 -27.08
C THR A 604 -30.78 -29.72 -26.08
N ILE A 605 -29.92 -28.73 -25.77
CA ILE A 605 -30.19 -27.65 -24.82
C ILE A 605 -29.94 -26.31 -25.49
N GLY A 606 -31.00 -25.63 -25.92
CA GLY A 606 -30.89 -24.38 -26.68
C GLY A 606 -30.03 -24.56 -27.93
N ASP A 607 -28.98 -23.75 -28.06
CA ASP A 607 -28.06 -23.78 -29.22
C ASP A 607 -26.91 -24.80 -29.07
N HIS A 608 -27.01 -25.71 -28.09
CA HIS A 608 -25.93 -26.66 -27.77
C HIS A 608 -26.44 -28.11 -27.73
N ILE A 609 -25.60 -29.04 -28.15
CA ILE A 609 -25.73 -30.47 -27.89
C ILE A 609 -24.93 -30.81 -26.64
N ALA A 610 -25.62 -31.33 -25.63
CA ALA A 610 -25.02 -31.82 -24.40
C ALA A 610 -24.83 -33.34 -24.46
N ILE A 611 -23.62 -33.81 -24.15
CA ILE A 611 -23.26 -35.22 -24.08
C ILE A 611 -22.81 -35.51 -22.65
N ASP A 612 -23.57 -36.32 -21.94
CA ASP A 612 -23.27 -36.72 -20.57
C ASP A 612 -22.63 -38.11 -20.54
N VAL A 613 -21.53 -38.23 -19.79
CA VAL A 613 -20.92 -39.49 -19.36
C VAL A 613 -21.07 -39.56 -17.84
N VAL A 614 -21.89 -40.49 -17.35
CA VAL A 614 -22.23 -40.62 -15.93
C VAL A 614 -21.80 -41.98 -15.40
N ASP A 615 -21.00 -41.97 -14.35
CA ASP A 615 -20.65 -43.14 -13.55
C ASP A 615 -21.24 -43.08 -12.14
N ARG A 616 -21.25 -44.23 -11.47
CA ARG A 616 -21.62 -44.38 -10.04
C ARG A 616 -20.43 -44.87 -9.23
N GLY A 617 -19.23 -44.40 -9.60
CA GLY A 617 -17.97 -44.83 -9.02
C GLY A 617 -17.62 -44.12 -7.71
N CYS A 618 -16.33 -44.17 -7.35
CA CYS A 618 -15.83 -43.59 -6.11
C CYS A 618 -15.92 -42.05 -6.01
N GLY A 619 -16.14 -41.35 -7.13
CA GLY A 619 -16.23 -39.88 -7.16
C GLY A 619 -14.91 -39.16 -6.79
N MET A 620 -14.97 -37.85 -6.65
CA MET A 620 -13.82 -36.98 -6.38
C MET A 620 -14.14 -35.86 -5.37
N THR A 621 -13.14 -35.40 -4.62
CA THR A 621 -13.28 -34.22 -3.75
C THR A 621 -13.48 -32.93 -4.55
N PRO A 622 -14.19 -31.92 -4.01
CA PRO A 622 -14.30 -30.61 -4.64
C PRO A 622 -12.96 -29.91 -4.88
N GLY A 623 -11.98 -30.10 -3.99
CA GLY A 623 -10.63 -29.55 -4.15
C GLY A 623 -9.89 -30.19 -5.32
N PHE A 624 -9.96 -31.52 -5.46
CA PHE A 624 -9.33 -32.22 -6.58
C PHE A 624 -9.95 -31.83 -7.92
N VAL A 625 -11.27 -31.70 -8.00
CA VAL A 625 -11.97 -31.26 -9.23
C VAL A 625 -11.54 -29.86 -9.65
N ARG A 626 -11.44 -28.93 -8.70
CA ARG A 626 -11.08 -27.52 -8.96
C ARG A 626 -9.62 -27.36 -9.38
N ASP A 627 -8.71 -27.98 -8.63
CA ASP A 627 -7.30 -27.64 -8.70
C ASP A 627 -6.45 -28.67 -9.46
N HIS A 628 -6.97 -29.88 -9.72
CA HIS A 628 -6.12 -31.02 -10.12
C HIS A 628 -6.67 -31.86 -11.29
N LEU A 629 -7.98 -32.07 -11.40
CA LEU A 629 -8.58 -32.98 -12.40
C LEU A 629 -8.20 -32.66 -13.85
N PHE A 630 -8.17 -31.37 -14.20
CA PHE A 630 -7.78 -30.90 -15.52
C PHE A 630 -6.33 -30.41 -15.56
N ARG A 631 -5.48 -30.81 -14.61
CA ARG A 631 -4.04 -30.57 -14.70
C ARG A 631 -3.38 -31.79 -15.32
N PRO A 632 -2.50 -31.61 -16.32
CA PRO A 632 -1.78 -32.72 -16.90
C PRO A 632 -0.89 -33.37 -15.83
N PHE A 633 -0.75 -34.69 -15.90
CA PHE A 633 0.14 -35.50 -15.05
C PHE A 633 -0.27 -35.62 -13.58
N VAL A 634 -1.51 -35.25 -13.23
CA VAL A 634 -2.09 -35.53 -11.91
C VAL A 634 -2.99 -36.76 -12.00
N SER A 635 -2.57 -37.85 -11.39
CA SER A 635 -3.30 -39.13 -11.37
C SER A 635 -3.30 -39.69 -9.95
N SER A 636 -4.46 -40.17 -9.49
CA SER A 636 -4.58 -40.95 -8.26
C SER A 636 -4.18 -42.43 -8.45
N LYS A 637 -3.78 -42.83 -9.67
CA LYS A 637 -3.56 -44.23 -10.07
C LYS A 637 -2.08 -44.54 -10.39
N PRO A 638 -1.54 -45.69 -9.94
CA PRO A 638 -0.13 -46.06 -10.12
C PRO A 638 0.34 -46.32 -11.57
N ALA A 639 -0.58 -46.55 -12.50
CA ALA A 639 -0.27 -46.83 -13.92
C ALA A 639 -0.85 -45.80 -14.92
N GLY A 640 -1.55 -44.77 -14.43
CA GLY A 640 -2.22 -43.76 -15.26
C GLY A 640 -1.38 -42.49 -15.41
N PHE A 641 -1.18 -42.01 -16.64
CA PHE A 641 -0.37 -40.81 -16.92
C PHE A 641 -1.05 -39.49 -16.52
N GLY A 642 -2.31 -39.48 -16.04
CA GLY A 642 -2.97 -38.28 -15.52
C GLY A 642 -3.31 -37.23 -16.58
N ILE A 643 -3.63 -37.68 -17.79
CA ILE A 643 -3.70 -36.88 -19.02
C ILE A 643 -5.09 -36.90 -19.66
N GLY A 644 -5.87 -37.97 -19.48
CA GLY A 644 -7.07 -38.21 -20.27
C GLY A 644 -8.16 -37.14 -20.08
N ALA A 645 -8.34 -36.66 -18.84
CA ALA A 645 -9.29 -35.59 -18.53
C ALA A 645 -8.80 -34.21 -19.04
N PHE A 646 -7.49 -33.94 -18.94
CA PHE A 646 -6.89 -32.72 -19.49
C PHE A 646 -7.01 -32.65 -21.01
N GLU A 647 -6.67 -33.74 -21.69
CA GLU A 647 -6.74 -33.84 -23.15
C GLU A 647 -8.19 -33.80 -23.65
N ALA A 648 -9.12 -34.48 -22.95
CA ALA A 648 -10.54 -34.38 -23.24
C ALA A 648 -11.01 -32.92 -23.20
N ARG A 649 -10.56 -32.13 -22.20
CA ARG A 649 -10.88 -30.70 -22.11
C ARG A 649 -10.27 -29.89 -23.25
N GLN A 650 -9.01 -30.16 -23.64
CA GLN A 650 -8.37 -29.47 -24.75
C GLN A 650 -9.05 -29.77 -26.10
N LEU A 651 -9.39 -31.03 -26.37
CA LEU A 651 -10.05 -31.44 -27.61
C LEU A 651 -11.46 -30.84 -27.71
N VAL A 652 -12.22 -30.80 -26.61
CA VAL A 652 -13.52 -30.13 -26.55
C VAL A 652 -13.39 -28.63 -26.79
N HIS A 653 -12.39 -27.98 -26.17
CA HIS A 653 -12.13 -26.56 -26.40
C HIS A 653 -11.70 -26.25 -27.84
N ALA A 654 -10.89 -27.12 -28.44
CA ALA A 654 -10.49 -27.03 -29.85
C ALA A 654 -11.67 -27.21 -30.83
N MET A 655 -12.78 -27.81 -30.38
CA MET A 655 -14.05 -27.85 -31.11
C MET A 655 -14.98 -26.66 -30.80
N GLY A 656 -14.52 -25.67 -30.03
CA GLY A 656 -15.32 -24.52 -29.60
C GLY A 656 -16.36 -24.87 -28.52
N GLY A 657 -16.19 -26.00 -27.84
CA GLY A 657 -17.11 -26.50 -26.81
C GLY A 657 -16.61 -26.27 -25.38
N THR A 658 -17.44 -26.71 -24.41
CA THR A 658 -17.13 -26.67 -22.98
C THR A 658 -17.26 -28.07 -22.37
N LEU A 659 -16.34 -28.44 -21.48
CA LEU A 659 -16.41 -29.67 -20.68
C LEU A 659 -16.65 -29.31 -19.21
N GLU A 660 -17.81 -29.68 -18.70
CA GLU A 660 -18.21 -29.51 -17.31
C GLU A 660 -18.09 -30.83 -16.55
N VAL A 661 -17.88 -30.73 -15.24
CA VAL A 661 -17.78 -31.89 -14.36
C VAL A 661 -18.53 -31.65 -13.05
N THR A 662 -19.34 -32.62 -12.65
CA THR A 662 -19.98 -32.66 -11.33
C THR A 662 -19.63 -34.00 -10.70
N SER A 663 -18.94 -33.98 -9.56
CA SER A 663 -18.51 -35.19 -8.86
C SER A 663 -18.69 -35.03 -7.35
N ARG A 664 -19.02 -36.13 -6.68
CA ARG A 664 -19.10 -36.23 -5.22
C ARG A 664 -18.54 -37.57 -4.79
N GLU A 665 -17.68 -37.55 -3.77
CA GLU A 665 -17.11 -38.79 -3.21
C GLU A 665 -18.20 -39.77 -2.79
N GLY A 666 -18.10 -41.01 -3.27
CA GLY A 666 -19.05 -42.09 -3.02
C GLY A 666 -20.35 -42.05 -3.82
N GLU A 667 -20.64 -40.99 -4.59
CA GLU A 667 -21.86 -40.89 -5.43
C GLU A 667 -21.56 -41.06 -6.94
N GLY A 668 -20.32 -40.83 -7.36
CA GLY A 668 -19.87 -40.94 -8.76
C GLY A 668 -19.57 -39.61 -9.43
N THR A 669 -19.35 -39.64 -10.75
CA THR A 669 -19.01 -38.47 -11.56
C THR A 669 -19.91 -38.34 -12.79
N ARG A 670 -20.28 -37.10 -13.11
CA ARG A 670 -20.87 -36.70 -14.39
C ARG A 670 -19.91 -35.77 -15.12
N PHE A 671 -19.46 -36.18 -16.29
CA PHE A 671 -18.83 -35.30 -17.27
C PHE A 671 -19.87 -34.89 -18.31
N ARG A 672 -19.94 -33.59 -18.61
CA ARG A 672 -20.89 -33.01 -19.57
C ARG A 672 -20.13 -32.23 -20.63
N ILE A 673 -20.23 -32.65 -21.88
CA ILE A 673 -19.65 -31.96 -23.03
C ILE A 673 -20.74 -31.11 -23.67
N LEU A 674 -20.46 -29.83 -23.94
CA LEU A 674 -21.35 -28.91 -24.65
C LEU A 674 -20.70 -28.52 -25.98
N LEU A 675 -21.33 -28.87 -27.10
CA LEU A 675 -20.92 -28.46 -28.45
C LEU A 675 -22.03 -27.63 -29.10
N ARG A 676 -21.67 -26.69 -29.98
CA ARG A 676 -22.67 -25.90 -30.71
C ARG A 676 -23.46 -26.78 -31.67
N VAL A 677 -24.78 -26.58 -31.72
CA VAL A 677 -25.65 -27.28 -32.67
C VAL A 677 -25.26 -26.93 -34.10
N ALA A 678 -25.37 -27.90 -35.00
CA ALA A 678 -25.20 -27.69 -36.44
C ALA A 678 -26.52 -27.97 -37.14
N ASP A 679 -26.87 -27.14 -38.13
CA ASP A 679 -27.97 -27.45 -39.04
C ASP A 679 -27.65 -28.74 -39.81
N ARG A 680 -28.65 -29.61 -39.95
CA ARG A 680 -28.55 -31.00 -40.45
C ARG A 680 -27.56 -31.16 -41.61
N LEU A 681 -26.83 -32.28 -41.62
CA LEU A 681 -26.15 -32.82 -42.80
C LEU A 681 -27.12 -32.80 -44.00
N GLU A 682 -26.96 -31.85 -44.92
CA GLU A 682 -27.42 -32.06 -46.30
C GLU A 682 -26.64 -33.26 -46.83
N ALA A 683 -27.35 -34.34 -47.12
CA ALA A 683 -26.78 -35.53 -47.72
C ALA A 683 -26.14 -35.13 -49.06
N ALA A 684 -24.82 -35.08 -49.09
CA ALA A 684 -24.08 -34.96 -50.34
C ALA A 684 -24.35 -36.24 -51.17
N ALA A 685 -24.94 -36.03 -52.35
CA ALA A 685 -25.32 -37.04 -53.33
C ALA A 685 -24.11 -37.79 -53.92
#